data_AF-A0A7C7VA40-F1
#
_entry.id   AF-A0A7C7VA40-F1
#
_cell.length_a   1.000
_cell.length_b   1.000
_cell.length_c   1.000
_cell.angle_alpha   90.00
_cell.angle_beta   90.00
_cell.angle_gamma   90.00
#
_symmetry.space_group_name_H-M   'P 1'
#
loop_
_entity.id
_entity.type
_entity.pdbx_description
1 polymer ?
#
loop_
_entity_poly.entity_id
_entity_poly.type
_entity_poly.pdbx_seq_one_letter_code
_entity_poly.pdbx_strand_id
1 'polypeptide(L)'
;MGVATKVSALFLVPFSGLMALAIYLADVGITTDRKWRKALRVAVVLAVWAGIVGLTFTLLWPAVWADPAAAIRRLLGGSSELAGAGHRQFFLGQVVDDPGPWFFPVVFLFRVSPLTLLGIVASLPVILRLRSTHIFFRRRSGDRLGVQGWGEGEGQRLIKSSLFWLWAYACLFVAFITLSPKKLDRYLLPVFPAVALLAAAGLWELAETVQNKAPGVLSRWATGAARFLPLGCLILQAAFLFPHYPYYFTFYNPALGGIQQASHLILVGWEEGLEKVAHYLNEKEGIEDRRVLAWYSALGFNTLFRGESRELSPRRQPADDVWPWYESDYVAFYINQVQRELPDARTLAFLRSLEPEYTVRLKGLEYAWVYRVPEAVPEDAYPFEQVTLVDLEDKVRLLGYDAGEVTVGADGKAYLPLTLYWQNRGPLEANYRLYLKLINGVYHLWGQQEGYPLWDGFMTSTWQKGVVIRDDRQIEILPGTPPGAYQVTVHWLDPYSGLSLQPTSGGDLLLGPFDIPPRPPPTIESLGIEHPMTAELGGQVRFLGYNLESDFRPGDGLHLTLFWQALAEMNENYTVFTHLIDEKQNIWGQKDNQPVDGFYPTSQWEAGEIVRDQYDLTISPEAPPGPYRIAVGMYRAETGERLIVERDSILPADKIVLGEFMVRGK
;
A
#
# COMPACT_ATOMS: atom_id res chain seq x y z
N MET A 1 0.48 20.81 22.71
CA MET A 1 -0.62 20.99 21.74
C MET A 1 -0.39 20.20 20.44
N GLY A 2 0.75 20.35 19.74
CA GLY A 2 1.03 19.59 18.51
C GLY A 2 0.99 18.06 18.67
N VAL A 3 1.63 17.51 19.71
CA VAL A 3 1.61 16.06 19.99
C VAL A 3 0.21 15.53 20.33
N ALA A 4 -0.63 16.36 20.95
CA ALA A 4 -2.00 16.00 21.30
C ALA A 4 -2.96 15.98 20.10
N THR A 5 -2.54 16.54 18.95
CA THR A 5 -3.36 16.64 17.73
C THR A 5 -2.82 15.76 16.59
N LYS A 6 -1.50 15.56 16.50
CA LYS A 6 -0.89 14.61 15.56
C LYS A 6 0.38 13.97 16.12
N VAL A 7 0.46 12.64 15.95
CA VAL A 7 1.65 11.82 16.29
C VAL A 7 2.91 12.31 15.55
N SER A 8 2.77 12.86 14.34
CA SER A 8 3.90 13.44 13.59
C SER A 8 4.57 14.62 14.30
N ALA A 9 3.94 15.27 15.28
CA ALA A 9 4.60 16.31 16.06
C ALA A 9 5.68 15.75 17.01
N LEU A 10 5.74 14.42 17.23
CA LEU A 10 6.82 13.78 17.99
C LEU A 10 8.20 14.02 17.35
N PHE A 11 8.27 14.25 16.03
CA PHE A 11 9.51 14.61 15.34
C PHE A 11 10.17 15.88 15.88
N LEU A 12 9.40 16.78 16.51
CA LEU A 12 9.95 17.99 17.13
C LEU A 12 10.80 17.70 18.37
N VAL A 13 10.59 16.57 19.06
CA VAL A 13 11.31 16.21 20.29
C VAL A 13 12.79 15.90 20.01
N PRO A 14 13.15 14.91 19.17
CA PRO A 14 14.54 14.63 18.85
C PRO A 14 15.20 15.80 18.13
N PHE A 15 14.47 16.51 17.26
CA PHE A 15 14.98 17.71 16.59
C PHE A 15 15.35 18.82 17.58
N SER A 16 14.50 19.10 18.56
CA SER A 16 14.77 20.11 19.59
C SER A 16 15.98 19.73 20.44
N GLY A 17 16.15 18.43 20.75
CA GLY A 17 17.33 17.91 21.43
C GLY A 17 18.61 18.11 20.62
N LEU A 18 18.59 17.78 19.32
CA LEU A 18 19.71 18.00 18.40
C LEU A 18 20.05 19.49 18.27
N MET A 19 19.05 20.36 18.19
CA MET A 19 19.24 21.81 18.13
C MET A 19 19.87 22.34 19.42
N ALA A 20 19.38 21.91 20.59
CA ALA A 20 19.97 22.28 21.88
C ALA A 20 21.41 21.79 22.02
N LEU A 21 21.71 20.58 21.52
CA LEU A 21 23.08 20.06 21.46
C LEU A 21 23.95 20.87 20.49
N ALA A 22 23.46 21.23 19.31
CA ALA A 22 24.19 22.06 18.35
C ALA A 22 24.50 23.44 18.93
N ILE A 23 23.52 24.08 19.60
CA ILE A 23 23.71 25.34 20.34
C ILE A 23 24.71 25.15 21.47
N TYR A 24 24.63 24.05 22.23
CA TYR A 24 25.58 23.76 23.30
C TYR A 24 27.01 23.59 22.77
N LEU A 25 27.21 22.78 21.72
CA LEU A 25 28.52 22.58 21.10
C LEU A 25 29.06 23.90 20.53
N ALA A 26 28.17 24.73 19.98
CA ALA A 26 28.52 26.04 19.50
C ALA A 26 28.88 27.03 20.61
N ASP A 27 28.16 26.95 21.73
CA ASP A 27 28.38 27.74 22.94
C ASP A 27 29.51 27.18 23.83
N VAL A 28 30.18 26.07 23.51
CA VAL A 28 31.21 25.51 24.42
C VAL A 28 32.62 25.84 23.97
N GLY A 29 32.93 25.83 22.67
CA GLY A 29 34.31 25.98 22.20
C GLY A 29 35.25 24.89 22.76
N ILE A 30 36.40 24.67 22.11
CA ILE A 30 37.35 23.60 22.48
C ILE A 30 38.17 24.00 23.73
N THR A 31 37.54 24.35 24.86
CA THR A 31 38.25 24.64 26.13
C THR A 31 37.58 23.99 27.33
N THR A 32 38.40 23.48 28.26
CA THR A 32 38.11 22.30 29.07
C THR A 32 37.45 22.58 30.43
N ASP A 33 37.49 23.81 30.93
CA ASP A 33 37.26 24.06 32.38
C ASP A 33 35.81 24.32 32.84
N ARG A 34 34.82 24.43 31.94
CA ARG A 34 33.41 24.71 32.34
C ARG A 34 32.35 23.83 31.69
N LYS A 35 32.75 22.74 31.02
CA LYS A 35 31.86 21.87 30.22
C LYS A 35 30.69 21.31 31.03
N TRP A 36 30.93 20.77 32.23
CA TRP A 36 29.89 20.16 33.07
C TRP A 36 28.84 21.12 33.62
N ARG A 37 29.21 22.32 34.06
CA ARG A 37 28.20 23.29 34.55
C ARG A 37 27.30 23.81 33.42
N LYS A 38 27.84 23.94 32.20
CA LYS A 38 27.04 24.31 31.03
C LYS A 38 26.15 23.16 30.54
N ALA A 39 26.68 21.94 30.47
CA ALA A 39 25.91 20.75 30.12
C ALA A 39 24.73 20.56 31.09
N LEU A 40 25.00 20.69 32.40
CA LEU A 40 23.98 20.63 33.43
C LEU A 40 22.92 21.72 33.24
N ARG A 41 23.30 22.95 32.90
CA ARG A 41 22.33 24.02 32.64
C ARG A 41 21.44 23.70 31.43
N VAL A 42 22.01 23.22 30.33
CA VAL A 42 21.23 22.81 29.15
C VAL A 42 20.31 21.63 29.49
N ALA A 43 20.81 20.64 30.23
CA ALA A 43 20.03 19.50 30.69
C ALA A 43 18.87 19.94 31.60
N VAL A 44 19.08 20.88 32.52
CA VAL A 44 18.03 21.45 33.37
C VAL A 44 16.99 22.19 32.54
N VAL A 45 17.41 23.02 31.58
CA VAL A 45 16.47 23.73 30.69
C VAL A 45 15.64 22.73 29.89
N LEU A 46 16.27 21.71 29.30
CA LEU A 46 15.57 20.65 28.57
C LEU A 46 14.64 19.85 29.49
N ALA A 47 15.04 19.56 30.73
CA ALA A 47 14.21 18.85 31.71
C ALA A 47 12.99 19.68 32.14
N VAL A 48 13.16 20.99 32.33
CA VAL A 48 12.05 21.91 32.63
C VAL A 48 11.08 21.95 31.45
N TRP A 49 11.58 22.12 30.22
CA TRP A 49 10.72 22.10 29.03
C TRP A 49 10.03 20.75 28.82
N ALA A 50 10.74 19.64 29.02
CA ALA A 50 10.16 18.30 28.97
C ALA A 50 9.09 18.11 30.06
N GLY A 51 9.30 18.64 31.26
CA GLY A 51 8.32 18.64 32.34
C GLY A 51 7.08 19.47 31.99
N ILE A 52 7.24 20.65 31.40
CA ILE A 52 6.13 21.48 30.92
C ILE A 52 5.36 20.77 29.80
N VAL A 53 6.06 20.16 28.85
CA VAL A 53 5.45 19.37 27.76
C VAL A 53 4.69 18.18 28.34
N GLY A 54 5.29 17.44 29.26
CA GLY A 54 4.66 16.31 29.94
C GLY A 54 3.42 16.72 30.73
N LEU A 55 3.50 17.80 31.51
CA LEU A 55 2.37 18.35 32.24
C LEU A 55 1.25 18.78 31.28
N THR A 56 1.59 19.52 30.22
CA THR A 56 0.63 19.97 29.20
C THR A 56 -0.03 18.78 28.49
N PHE A 57 0.77 17.76 28.16
CA PHE A 57 0.30 16.53 27.51
C PHE A 57 -0.68 15.78 28.41
N THR A 58 -0.34 15.60 29.68
CA THR A 58 -1.24 15.02 30.67
C THR A 58 -2.50 15.86 30.78
N LEU A 59 -2.41 17.16 31.06
CA LEU A 59 -3.59 18.03 31.28
C LEU A 59 -4.55 18.11 30.07
N LEU A 60 -4.05 17.98 28.84
CA LEU A 60 -4.87 18.13 27.63
C LEU A 60 -5.31 16.81 27.01
N TRP A 61 -4.84 15.65 27.51
CA TRP A 61 -5.20 14.35 26.95
C TRP A 61 -5.83 13.43 28.01
N PRO A 62 -7.17 13.42 28.14
CA PRO A 62 -7.87 12.67 29.18
C PRO A 62 -7.61 11.16 29.20
N ALA A 63 -7.28 10.56 28.04
CA ALA A 63 -6.92 9.14 27.96
C ALA A 63 -5.69 8.79 28.83
N VAL A 64 -4.77 9.74 29.00
CA VAL A 64 -3.58 9.59 29.85
C VAL A 64 -3.96 9.62 31.34
N TRP A 65 -5.11 10.21 31.70
CA TRP A 65 -5.61 10.21 33.08
C TRP A 65 -6.18 8.85 33.47
N ALA A 66 -6.84 8.18 32.53
CA ALA A 66 -7.48 6.89 32.76
C ALA A 66 -6.47 5.72 32.69
N ASP A 67 -5.65 5.68 31.63
CA ASP A 67 -4.63 4.64 31.45
C ASP A 67 -3.40 5.21 30.69
N PRO A 68 -2.40 5.74 31.41
CA PRO A 68 -1.24 6.37 30.79
C PRO A 68 -0.39 5.36 30.01
N ALA A 69 -0.31 4.11 30.45
CA ALA A 69 0.51 3.09 29.81
C ALA A 69 -0.09 2.66 28.47
N ALA A 70 -1.40 2.38 28.42
CA ALA A 70 -2.09 2.03 27.19
C ALA A 70 -2.12 3.20 26.20
N ALA A 71 -2.34 4.43 26.68
CA ALA A 71 -2.34 5.62 25.83
C ALA A 71 -0.98 5.84 25.15
N ILE A 72 0.13 5.72 25.90
CA ILE A 72 1.49 5.85 25.36
C ILE A 72 1.82 4.71 24.40
N ARG A 73 1.48 3.45 24.73
CA ARG A 73 1.71 2.31 23.83
C ARG A 73 0.96 2.45 22.51
N ARG A 74 -0.30 2.89 22.55
CA ARG A 74 -1.10 3.15 21.32
C ARG A 74 -0.48 4.27 20.47
N LEU A 75 -0.01 5.35 21.11
CA LEU A 75 0.64 6.45 20.41
C LEU A 75 1.97 6.03 19.75
N LEU A 76 2.78 5.19 20.43
CA LEU A 76 4.03 4.68 19.88
C LEU A 76 3.79 3.60 18.80
N GLY A 77 2.86 2.68 19.02
CA GLY A 77 2.51 1.62 18.06
C GLY A 77 1.91 2.14 16.76
N GLY A 78 1.02 3.14 16.82
CA GLY A 78 0.46 3.77 15.61
C GLY A 78 1.48 4.55 14.79
N SER A 79 2.61 4.99 15.40
CA SER A 79 3.63 5.79 14.72
C SER A 79 4.47 5.00 13.73
N SER A 80 4.74 3.71 13.98
CA SER A 80 5.50 2.85 13.08
C SER A 80 4.69 2.43 11.86
N GLU A 81 3.40 2.12 12.03
CA GLU A 81 2.51 1.78 10.91
C GLU A 81 2.23 2.99 10.00
N LEU A 82 2.02 4.18 10.58
CA LEU A 82 1.76 5.41 9.83
C LEU A 82 3.00 5.99 9.13
N ALA A 83 4.20 5.63 9.58
CA ALA A 83 5.46 6.07 9.00
C ALA A 83 5.99 5.16 7.88
N GLY A 84 5.61 3.87 7.85
CA GLY A 84 6.12 2.89 6.88
C GLY A 84 5.41 2.89 5.52
N ALA A 85 4.13 3.25 5.45
CA ALA A 85 3.38 3.23 4.21
C ALA A 85 3.64 4.51 3.38
N GLY A 86 4.34 4.37 2.25
CA GLY A 86 4.42 5.40 1.22
C GLY A 86 3.02 5.86 0.81
N HIS A 87 2.85 7.17 0.59
CA HIS A 87 1.60 7.72 0.09
C HIS A 87 1.84 8.30 -1.28
N ARG A 88 1.17 7.77 -2.30
CA ARG A 88 1.09 8.36 -3.64
C ARG A 88 0.86 9.88 -3.55
N GLN A 89 1.85 10.66 -3.96
CA GLN A 89 1.86 12.13 -4.00
C GLN A 89 1.76 12.62 -5.45
N PHE A 90 1.51 13.92 -5.60
CA PHE A 90 1.67 14.64 -6.86
C PHE A 90 2.75 15.72 -6.69
N PHE A 91 3.84 15.59 -7.43
CA PHE A 91 4.99 16.49 -7.33
C PHE A 91 5.69 16.66 -8.69
N LEU A 92 6.03 17.90 -9.03
CA LEU A 92 6.60 18.34 -10.31
C LEU A 92 5.86 17.81 -11.55
N GLY A 93 4.53 17.73 -11.46
CA GLY A 93 3.68 17.28 -12.57
C GLY A 93 3.54 15.77 -12.69
N GLN A 94 4.09 15.00 -11.74
CA GLN A 94 4.11 13.54 -11.78
C GLN A 94 3.54 12.94 -10.50
N VAL A 95 2.93 11.76 -10.65
CA VAL A 95 2.49 10.92 -9.54
C VAL A 95 3.68 10.11 -9.05
N VAL A 96 4.08 10.29 -7.79
CA VAL A 96 5.30 9.68 -7.22
C VAL A 96 5.04 9.19 -5.79
N ASP A 97 5.66 8.08 -5.41
CA ASP A 97 5.55 7.57 -4.03
C ASP A 97 6.56 8.26 -3.08
N ASP A 98 7.75 8.61 -3.59
CA ASP A 98 8.70 9.49 -2.90
C ASP A 98 9.07 10.69 -3.79
N PRO A 99 8.62 11.91 -3.45
CA PRO A 99 8.95 13.13 -4.21
C PRO A 99 10.38 13.63 -3.98
N GLY A 100 11.17 12.97 -3.12
CA GLY A 100 12.58 13.26 -2.91
C GLY A 100 12.87 14.54 -2.10
N PRO A 101 14.13 15.00 -2.10
CA PRO A 101 14.57 16.06 -1.20
C PRO A 101 14.08 17.47 -1.57
N TRP A 102 13.66 17.67 -2.82
CA TRP A 102 13.19 18.96 -3.32
C TRP A 102 11.74 19.29 -2.94
N PHE A 103 10.99 18.31 -2.42
CA PHE A 103 9.59 18.47 -2.06
C PHE A 103 9.35 19.69 -1.17
N PHE A 104 10.00 19.73 0.00
CA PHE A 104 9.79 20.79 0.97
C PHE A 104 10.30 22.17 0.51
N PRO A 105 11.49 22.30 -0.10
CA PRO A 105 11.92 23.57 -0.69
C PRO A 105 10.93 24.14 -1.72
N VAL A 106 10.43 23.32 -2.66
CA VAL A 106 9.48 23.77 -3.69
C VAL A 106 8.15 24.17 -3.06
N VAL A 107 7.59 23.31 -2.19
CA VAL A 107 6.34 23.60 -1.47
C VAL A 107 6.47 24.88 -0.65
N PHE A 108 7.60 25.08 0.04
CA PHE A 108 7.85 26.28 0.82
C PHE A 108 7.73 27.55 -0.03
N LEU A 109 8.38 27.58 -1.20
CA LEU A 109 8.34 28.72 -2.12
C LEU A 109 6.93 29.08 -2.56
N PHE A 110 6.09 28.06 -2.81
CA PHE A 110 4.68 28.24 -3.17
C PHE A 110 3.79 28.64 -1.98
N ARG A 111 4.14 28.27 -0.75
CA ARG A 111 3.33 28.52 0.46
C ARG A 111 3.69 29.81 1.21
N VAL A 112 4.74 30.53 0.79
CA VAL A 112 5.08 31.85 1.36
C VAL A 112 4.65 32.99 0.45
N SER A 113 4.30 34.14 1.03
CA SER A 113 4.00 35.34 0.23
C SER A 113 5.26 35.96 -0.38
N PRO A 114 5.14 36.72 -1.48
CA PRO A 114 6.28 37.42 -2.09
C PRO A 114 7.01 38.31 -1.08
N LEU A 115 6.25 38.96 -0.18
CA LEU A 115 6.81 39.82 0.86
C LEU A 115 7.64 39.03 1.88
N THR A 116 7.13 37.87 2.32
CA THR A 116 7.85 36.98 3.22
C THR A 116 9.12 36.46 2.55
N LEU A 117 9.04 36.02 1.29
CA LEU A 117 10.19 35.54 0.52
C LEU A 117 11.27 36.63 0.37
N LEU A 118 10.86 37.86 0.01
CA LEU A 118 11.75 39.01 -0.08
C LEU A 118 12.46 39.27 1.25
N GLY A 119 11.72 39.25 2.36
CA GLY A 119 12.29 39.45 3.69
C GLY A 119 13.31 38.39 4.07
N ILE A 120 13.01 37.11 3.80
CA ILE A 120 13.95 36.01 4.05
C ILE A 120 15.24 36.23 3.25
N VAL A 121 15.13 36.49 1.95
CA VAL A 121 16.30 36.74 1.09
C VAL A 121 17.09 37.96 1.56
N ALA A 122 16.42 39.04 1.97
CA ALA A 122 17.04 40.23 2.52
C ALA A 122 17.76 39.99 3.87
N SER A 123 17.39 38.94 4.62
CA SER A 123 18.08 38.56 5.85
C SER A 123 19.41 37.82 5.62
N LEU A 124 19.63 37.23 4.42
CA LEU A 124 20.85 36.46 4.12
C LEU A 124 22.14 37.31 4.18
N PRO A 125 22.23 38.51 3.56
CA PRO A 125 23.42 39.34 3.65
C PRO A 125 23.76 39.78 5.08
N VAL A 126 22.76 39.95 5.96
CA VAL A 126 22.95 40.30 7.38
C VAL A 126 23.74 39.21 8.10
N ILE A 127 23.47 37.97 7.75
CA ILE A 127 24.12 36.79 8.31
C ILE A 127 25.47 36.54 7.65
N LEU A 128 25.57 36.68 6.33
CA LEU A 128 26.84 36.49 5.60
C LEU A 128 27.90 37.55 5.92
N ARG A 129 27.49 38.74 6.37
CA ARG A 129 28.39 39.79 6.89
C ARG A 129 28.90 39.48 8.30
N LEU A 130 28.46 38.41 8.96
CA LEU A 130 29.10 37.90 10.16
C LEU A 130 30.45 37.27 9.76
N ARG A 131 31.56 37.98 10.00
CA ARG A 131 32.89 37.37 9.90
C ARG A 131 32.93 36.13 10.81
N SER A 132 33.39 35.00 10.25
CA SER A 132 33.48 33.66 10.87
C SER A 132 34.09 33.65 12.29
N THR A 133 34.98 34.60 12.61
CA THR A 133 35.60 34.77 13.93
C THR A 133 34.70 35.39 15.02
N HIS A 134 33.45 35.75 14.73
CA HIS A 134 32.54 36.44 15.65
C HIS A 134 31.21 35.71 15.90
N ILE A 135 30.99 34.56 15.28
CA ILE A 135 29.81 33.70 15.52
C ILE A 135 29.99 32.91 16.83
N PHE A 136 31.25 32.66 17.24
CA PHE A 136 31.61 31.87 18.42
C PHE A 136 32.51 32.70 19.35
N PHE A 137 31.95 33.11 20.50
CA PHE A 137 32.60 33.67 21.71
C PHE A 137 33.44 34.96 21.67
N ARG A 138 32.99 35.93 22.49
CA ARG A 138 33.83 36.52 23.55
C ARG A 138 32.98 37.11 24.68
N ARG A 139 32.84 36.39 25.81
CA ARG A 139 32.52 37.01 27.10
C ARG A 139 33.81 37.04 27.90
N ARG A 140 34.48 38.19 27.94
CA ARG A 140 35.68 38.35 28.77
C ARG A 140 35.22 38.37 30.22
N SER A 141 35.64 37.37 30.98
CA SER A 141 35.36 37.22 32.40
C SER A 141 36.12 38.30 33.17
N GLY A 142 35.39 39.30 33.66
CA GLY A 142 35.93 40.29 34.59
C GLY A 142 35.30 41.65 34.41
N ASP A 143 34.02 41.79 34.74
CA ASP A 143 33.51 43.05 35.28
C ASP A 143 32.34 42.75 36.22
N ARG A 144 32.50 43.20 37.46
CA ARG A 144 31.51 43.12 38.53
C ARG A 144 30.44 44.18 38.27
N LEU A 145 29.17 43.78 38.45
CA LEU A 145 28.03 44.61 38.86
C LEU A 145 28.12 46.11 38.49
N GLY A 146 27.54 46.46 37.34
CA GLY A 146 27.21 47.83 36.97
C GLY A 146 26.03 47.82 36.01
N VAL A 147 24.85 48.21 36.50
CA VAL A 147 23.69 48.54 35.68
C VAL A 147 24.01 49.88 35.00
N GLN A 148 24.67 49.86 33.85
CA GLN A 148 24.79 51.05 33.00
C GLN A 148 25.24 50.66 31.58
N GLY A 149 24.36 50.94 30.61
CA GLY A 149 24.67 50.95 29.18
C GLY A 149 24.64 49.59 28.49
N TRP A 150 23.50 49.24 27.91
CA TRP A 150 23.49 48.31 26.77
C TRP A 150 24.23 49.01 25.63
N GLY A 151 25.53 48.78 25.50
CA GLY A 151 26.31 49.34 24.39
C GLY A 151 25.73 48.85 23.06
N GLU A 152 25.50 49.76 22.12
CA GLU A 152 24.89 49.49 20.80
C GLU A 152 25.51 48.29 20.07
N GLY A 153 26.80 47.99 20.33
CA GLY A 153 27.51 46.85 19.76
C GLY A 153 27.20 45.47 20.37
N GLU A 154 26.74 45.35 21.63
CA GLU A 154 26.39 44.05 22.22
C GLU A 154 24.98 43.60 21.83
N GLY A 155 24.02 44.53 21.79
CA GLY A 155 22.66 44.28 21.32
C GLY A 155 22.63 43.81 19.86
N GLN A 156 23.37 44.50 18.97
CA GLN A 156 23.48 44.10 17.57
C GLN A 156 24.12 42.70 17.39
N ARG A 157 25.05 42.29 18.26
CA ARG A 157 25.65 40.95 18.21
C ARG A 157 24.65 39.86 18.60
N LEU A 158 23.87 40.08 19.65
CA LEU A 158 22.84 39.14 20.11
C LEU A 158 21.74 38.94 19.05
N ILE A 159 21.34 40.02 18.37
CA ILE A 159 20.35 39.97 17.29
C ILE A 159 20.89 39.15 16.12
N LYS A 160 22.11 39.43 15.63
CA LYS A 160 22.68 38.70 14.48
C LYS A 160 22.92 37.22 14.78
N SER A 161 23.34 36.88 16.01
CA SER A 161 23.46 35.48 16.45
C SER A 161 22.09 34.77 16.48
N SER A 162 21.05 35.45 16.95
CA SER A 162 19.69 34.90 16.97
C SER A 162 19.14 34.65 15.56
N LEU A 163 19.40 35.56 14.60
CA LEU A 163 19.01 35.37 13.19
C LEU A 163 19.71 34.16 12.55
N PHE A 164 20.99 33.93 12.87
CA PHE A 164 21.70 32.74 12.41
C PHE A 164 21.02 31.46 12.92
N TRP A 165 20.69 31.38 14.22
CA TRP A 165 20.03 30.21 14.79
C TRP A 165 18.61 29.99 14.25
N LEU A 166 17.87 31.05 13.90
CA LEU A 166 16.57 30.93 13.23
C LEU A 166 16.71 30.35 11.82
N TRP A 167 17.74 30.73 11.07
CA TRP A 167 18.07 30.12 9.78
C TRP A 167 18.51 28.66 9.93
N ALA A 168 19.40 28.38 10.88
CA ALA A 168 19.83 27.02 11.18
C ALA A 168 18.64 26.15 11.58
N TYR A 169 17.72 26.68 12.41
CA TYR A 169 16.47 26.01 12.75
C TYR A 169 15.63 25.69 11.51
N ALA A 170 15.35 26.67 10.66
CA ALA A 170 14.55 26.47 9.46
C ALA A 170 15.18 25.43 8.52
N CYS A 171 16.47 25.58 8.20
CA CYS A 171 17.18 24.69 7.28
C CYS A 171 17.34 23.28 7.84
N LEU A 172 17.77 23.14 9.10
CA LEU A 172 17.95 21.83 9.72
C LEU A 172 16.61 21.12 9.93
N PHE A 173 15.54 21.85 10.24
CA PHE A 173 14.22 21.26 10.38
C PHE A 173 13.73 20.73 9.03
N VAL A 174 13.86 21.52 7.96
CA VAL A 174 13.53 21.08 6.59
C VAL A 174 14.35 19.85 6.20
N ALA A 175 15.67 19.87 6.45
CA ALA A 175 16.53 18.71 6.18
C ALA A 175 16.11 17.47 6.99
N PHE A 176 15.78 17.65 8.27
CA PHE A 176 15.36 16.57 9.15
C PHE A 176 14.02 15.94 8.71
N ILE A 177 13.01 16.76 8.42
CA ILE A 177 11.70 16.24 8.02
C ILE A 177 11.71 15.66 6.60
N THR A 178 12.67 16.06 5.76
CA THR A 178 12.92 15.46 4.43
C THR A 178 13.29 13.98 4.52
N LEU A 179 13.87 13.53 5.64
CA LEU A 179 14.16 12.12 5.90
C LEU A 179 12.89 11.27 6.08
N SER A 180 11.72 11.90 6.26
CA SER A 180 10.47 11.17 6.36
C SER A 180 10.07 10.61 4.99
N PRO A 181 9.72 9.31 4.90
CA PRO A 181 9.16 8.73 3.68
C PRO A 181 7.80 9.36 3.32
N LYS A 182 6.98 9.69 4.33
CA LYS A 182 5.68 10.36 4.15
C LYS A 182 5.85 11.88 4.15
N LYS A 183 5.70 12.50 2.98
CA LYS A 183 5.88 13.96 2.81
C LYS A 183 4.54 14.67 2.56
N LEU A 184 4.19 15.64 3.40
CA LEU A 184 2.99 16.47 3.30
C LEU A 184 3.34 17.94 3.58
N ASP A 185 2.76 18.87 2.83
CA ASP A 185 3.04 20.33 2.93
C ASP A 185 2.92 20.89 4.35
N ARG A 186 1.91 20.48 5.10
CA ARG A 186 1.65 20.89 6.49
C ARG A 186 2.76 20.54 7.47
N TYR A 187 3.67 19.63 7.12
CA TYR A 187 4.82 19.34 7.99
C TYR A 187 5.82 20.50 8.07
N LEU A 188 5.72 21.50 7.18
CA LEU A 188 6.49 22.74 7.25
C LEU A 188 5.97 23.75 8.29
N LEU A 189 4.77 23.56 8.84
CA LEU A 189 4.15 24.50 9.79
C LEU A 189 5.11 24.98 10.92
N PRO A 190 5.96 24.13 11.53
CA PRO A 190 6.87 24.56 12.59
C PRO A 190 7.92 25.61 12.17
N VAL A 191 8.23 25.71 10.87
CA VAL A 191 9.25 26.65 10.37
C VAL A 191 8.71 28.07 10.20
N PHE A 192 7.40 28.24 9.99
CA PHE A 192 6.80 29.53 9.67
C PHE A 192 7.02 30.63 10.73
N PRO A 193 6.96 30.36 12.05
CA PRO A 193 7.29 31.39 13.06
C PRO A 193 8.72 31.92 12.93
N ALA A 194 9.70 31.03 12.73
CA ALA A 194 11.09 31.43 12.54
C ALA A 194 11.27 32.22 11.24
N VAL A 195 10.65 31.74 10.16
CA VAL A 195 10.64 32.41 8.86
C VAL A 195 10.00 33.80 8.92
N ALA A 196 8.91 33.99 9.67
CA ALA A 196 8.27 35.29 9.82
C ALA A 196 9.19 36.31 10.52
N LEU A 197 9.90 35.88 11.57
CA LEU A 197 10.89 36.73 12.26
C LEU A 197 12.08 37.07 11.36
N LEU A 198 12.59 36.09 10.60
CA LEU A 198 13.65 36.33 9.61
C LEU A 198 13.21 37.31 8.53
N ALA A 199 11.99 37.15 8.02
CA ALA A 199 11.43 38.04 7.01
C ALA A 199 11.29 39.47 7.52
N ALA A 200 10.76 39.64 8.74
CA ALA A 200 10.64 40.95 9.37
C ALA A 200 12.00 41.64 9.56
N ALA A 201 13.00 40.90 10.05
CA ALA A 201 14.35 41.41 10.24
C ALA A 201 15.03 41.81 8.92
N GLY A 202 14.87 41.00 7.86
CA GLY A 202 15.44 41.30 6.56
C GLY A 202 14.79 42.50 5.87
N LEU A 203 13.46 42.64 5.96
CA LEU A 203 12.75 43.82 5.44
C LEU A 203 13.16 45.10 6.18
N TRP A 204 13.38 45.01 7.49
CA TRP A 204 13.84 46.14 8.28
C TRP A 204 15.25 46.59 7.88
N GLU A 205 16.21 45.65 7.77
CA GLU A 205 17.57 45.96 7.31
C GLU A 205 17.57 46.56 5.90
N LEU A 206 16.73 46.02 5.01
CA LEU A 206 16.60 46.54 3.64
C LEU A 206 16.15 48.00 3.66
N ALA A 207 15.14 48.33 4.48
CA ALA A 207 14.67 49.70 4.63
C ALA A 207 15.72 50.64 5.23
N GLU A 208 16.46 50.19 6.24
CA GLU A 208 17.57 50.95 6.84
C GLU A 208 18.70 51.18 5.83
N THR A 209 19.04 50.17 5.03
CA THR A 209 20.06 50.27 3.97
C THR A 209 19.65 51.31 2.92
N VAL A 210 18.38 51.32 2.52
CA VAL A 210 17.84 52.31 1.56
C VAL A 210 17.87 53.71 2.17
N GLN A 211 17.46 53.86 3.43
CA GLN A 211 17.50 55.14 4.15
C GLN A 211 18.92 55.70 4.22
N ASN A 212 19.90 54.87 4.56
CA ASN A 212 21.31 55.27 4.74
C ASN A 212 22.02 55.59 3.42
N LYS A 213 21.56 55.02 2.29
CA LYS A 213 22.15 55.26 0.96
C LYS A 213 21.40 56.30 0.11
N ALA A 214 20.26 56.81 0.58
CA ALA A 214 19.46 57.78 -0.16
C ALA A 214 20.02 59.22 -0.06
N PRO A 215 20.10 59.97 -1.18
CA PRO A 215 20.53 61.38 -1.16
C PRO A 215 19.49 62.29 -0.45
N GLY A 216 19.95 63.43 0.09
CA GLY A 216 19.32 64.16 1.20
C GLY A 216 17.81 64.50 1.14
N VAL A 217 17.21 64.70 -0.05
CA VAL A 217 15.75 64.87 -0.16
C VAL A 217 15.04 63.52 -0.02
N LEU A 218 15.54 62.49 -0.70
CA LEU A 218 15.04 61.11 -0.64
C LEU A 218 15.22 60.48 0.75
N SER A 219 16.23 60.87 1.53
CA SER A 219 16.44 60.35 2.89
C SER A 219 15.35 60.81 3.88
N ARG A 220 14.81 62.03 3.73
CA ARG A 220 13.67 62.52 4.53
C ARG A 220 12.39 61.74 4.24
N TRP A 221 12.11 61.49 2.95
CA TRP A 221 11.00 60.63 2.52
C TRP A 221 11.17 59.19 2.97
N ALA A 222 12.39 58.63 2.86
CA ALA A 222 12.71 57.28 3.34
C ALA A 222 12.53 57.14 4.85
N THR A 223 12.89 58.16 5.64
CA THR A 223 12.69 58.17 7.09
C THR A 223 11.21 58.20 7.46
N GLY A 224 10.41 58.99 6.74
CA GLY A 224 8.94 58.99 6.88
C GLY A 224 8.34 57.64 6.51
N ALA A 225 8.75 57.06 5.38
CA ALA A 225 8.27 55.77 4.89
C ALA A 225 8.65 54.61 5.83
N ALA A 226 9.86 54.59 6.38
CA ALA A 226 10.32 53.56 7.32
C ALA A 226 9.46 53.47 8.59
N ARG A 227 8.91 54.61 9.07
CA ARG A 227 7.97 54.62 10.22
C ARG A 227 6.66 53.91 9.94
N PHE A 228 6.19 53.95 8.68
CA PHE A 228 4.97 53.29 8.24
C PHE A 228 5.21 51.90 7.64
N LEU A 229 6.46 51.47 7.52
CA LEU A 229 6.83 50.18 6.93
C LEU A 229 6.12 48.99 7.61
N PRO A 230 6.04 48.88 8.95
CA PRO A 230 5.33 47.76 9.58
C PRO A 230 3.84 47.73 9.20
N LEU A 231 3.18 48.89 9.18
CA LEU A 231 1.79 49.01 8.78
C LEU A 231 1.60 48.68 7.29
N GLY A 232 2.49 49.16 6.42
CA GLY A 232 2.50 48.81 5.00
C GLY A 232 2.68 47.32 4.76
N CYS A 233 3.60 46.67 5.49
CA CYS A 233 3.79 45.23 5.44
C CYS A 233 2.54 44.46 5.89
N LEU A 234 1.89 44.89 6.98
CA LEU A 234 0.64 44.28 7.45
C LEU A 234 -0.49 44.43 6.44
N ILE A 235 -0.67 45.62 5.87
CA ILE A 235 -1.67 45.88 4.81
C ILE A 235 -1.38 45.00 3.59
N LEU A 236 -0.12 44.89 3.17
CA LEU A 236 0.25 44.09 2.01
C LEU A 236 0.06 42.58 2.26
N GLN A 237 0.40 42.07 3.46
CA GLN A 237 0.08 40.68 3.83
C GLN A 237 -1.44 40.44 3.86
N ALA A 238 -2.21 41.38 4.41
CA ALA A 238 -3.67 41.31 4.39
C ALA A 238 -4.21 41.33 2.95
N ALA A 239 -3.63 42.14 2.07
CA ALA A 239 -4.01 42.19 0.65
C ALA A 239 -3.71 40.88 -0.08
N PHE A 240 -2.68 40.13 0.32
CA PHE A 240 -2.43 38.78 -0.20
C PHE A 240 -3.39 37.72 0.34
N LEU A 241 -3.90 37.87 1.57
CA LEU A 241 -4.75 36.87 2.22
C LEU A 241 -6.25 37.10 2.01
N PHE A 242 -6.71 38.36 2.07
CA PHE A 242 -8.12 38.72 2.03
C PHE A 242 -8.85 38.24 0.77
N PRO A 243 -8.25 38.29 -0.44
CA PRO A 243 -8.88 37.71 -1.62
C PRO A 243 -9.21 36.24 -1.46
N HIS A 244 -8.50 35.49 -0.62
CA HIS A 244 -8.71 34.06 -0.42
C HIS A 244 -9.78 33.73 0.62
N TYR A 245 -10.42 34.71 1.27
CA TYR A 245 -11.55 34.44 2.15
C TYR A 245 -12.71 33.78 1.37
N PRO A 246 -13.38 32.74 1.93
CA PRO A 246 -13.10 32.05 3.19
C PRO A 246 -12.05 30.92 3.08
N TYR A 247 -11.64 30.53 1.87
CA TYR A 247 -10.72 29.43 1.58
C TYR A 247 -9.24 29.85 1.56
N TYR A 248 -8.67 30.20 2.71
CA TYR A 248 -7.29 30.69 2.79
C TYR A 248 -6.23 29.74 2.23
N PHE A 249 -6.49 28.42 2.18
CA PHE A 249 -5.59 27.43 1.61
C PHE A 249 -5.51 27.44 0.07
N THR A 250 -6.38 28.21 -0.59
CA THR A 250 -6.25 28.57 -2.02
C THR A 250 -5.11 29.56 -2.27
N PHE A 251 -4.46 30.07 -1.22
CA PHE A 251 -3.29 30.93 -1.36
C PHE A 251 -2.06 30.14 -1.80
N TYR A 252 -1.47 30.60 -2.91
CA TYR A 252 -0.18 30.19 -3.44
C TYR A 252 0.56 31.42 -3.96
N ASN A 253 1.87 31.43 -3.83
CA ASN A 253 2.72 32.59 -4.12
C ASN A 253 2.48 33.14 -5.55
N PRO A 254 1.89 34.35 -5.70
CA PRO A 254 1.59 34.92 -7.02
C PRO A 254 2.85 35.22 -7.84
N ALA A 255 4.01 35.43 -7.21
CA ALA A 255 5.28 35.63 -7.92
C ALA A 255 5.75 34.38 -8.68
N LEU A 256 5.19 33.21 -8.34
CA LEU A 256 5.48 31.92 -8.98
C LEU A 256 4.32 31.44 -9.87
N GLY A 257 3.40 32.33 -10.26
CA GLY A 257 2.21 31.99 -11.03
C GLY A 257 1.00 31.56 -10.19
N GLY A 258 1.10 31.66 -8.86
CA GLY A 258 -0.02 31.42 -7.94
C GLY A 258 -0.57 30.00 -8.02
N ILE A 259 -1.87 29.86 -7.82
CA ILE A 259 -2.54 28.55 -7.72
C ILE A 259 -2.52 27.76 -9.04
N GLN A 260 -2.59 28.45 -10.19
CA GLN A 260 -2.61 27.81 -11.52
C GLN A 260 -1.29 27.08 -11.80
N GLN A 261 -0.16 27.68 -11.43
CA GLN A 261 1.13 27.02 -11.56
C GLN A 261 1.31 25.95 -10.48
N ALA A 262 0.82 26.20 -9.26
CA ALA A 262 0.91 25.23 -8.16
C ALA A 262 0.14 23.94 -8.48
N SER A 263 -1.04 24.01 -9.09
CA SER A 263 -1.84 22.81 -9.45
C SER A 263 -1.17 21.91 -10.48
N HIS A 264 -0.18 22.41 -11.22
CA HIS A 264 0.60 21.59 -12.16
C HIS A 264 1.88 21.01 -11.52
N LEU A 265 2.30 21.49 -10.34
CA LEU A 265 3.58 21.13 -9.74
C LEU A 265 3.47 20.48 -8.37
N ILE A 266 2.45 20.79 -7.58
CA ILE A 266 2.29 20.27 -6.22
C ILE A 266 0.83 19.94 -5.95
N LEU A 267 0.60 19.11 -4.94
CA LEU A 267 -0.75 18.77 -4.50
C LEU A 267 -1.51 20.03 -4.05
N VAL A 268 -2.73 20.21 -4.55
CA VAL A 268 -3.64 21.31 -4.21
C VAL A 268 -4.92 20.72 -3.63
N GLY A 269 -5.45 21.33 -2.57
CA GLY A 269 -6.76 21.00 -2.02
C GLY A 269 -6.73 20.19 -0.72
N TRP A 270 -7.43 20.73 0.27
CA TRP A 270 -7.71 20.26 1.63
C TRP A 270 -9.19 20.56 2.01
N GLU A 271 -10.14 20.08 1.19
CA GLU A 271 -11.61 20.23 1.36
C GLU A 271 -12.23 21.59 1.00
N GLU A 272 -11.46 22.56 0.49
CA GLU A 272 -12.00 23.85 0.06
C GLU A 272 -13.09 23.68 -1.01
N GLY A 273 -14.30 24.13 -0.70
CA GLY A 273 -15.41 24.13 -1.65
C GLY A 273 -16.23 22.83 -1.65
N LEU A 274 -15.85 21.79 -0.89
CA LEU A 274 -16.65 20.57 -0.79
C LEU A 274 -18.00 20.81 -0.11
N GLU A 275 -18.12 21.82 0.75
CA GLU A 275 -19.40 22.24 1.30
C GLU A 275 -20.37 22.71 0.21
N LYS A 276 -19.87 23.30 -0.88
CA LYS A 276 -20.72 23.67 -2.03
C LYS A 276 -21.22 22.45 -2.78
N VAL A 277 -20.42 21.37 -2.83
CA VAL A 277 -20.87 20.09 -3.40
C VAL A 277 -21.99 19.51 -2.56
N ALA A 278 -21.81 19.47 -1.23
CA ALA A 278 -22.85 18.99 -0.31
C ALA A 278 -24.14 19.81 -0.44
N HIS A 279 -24.05 21.14 -0.46
CA HIS A 279 -25.21 22.01 -0.64
C HIS A 279 -25.91 21.79 -1.98
N TYR A 280 -25.17 21.69 -3.08
CA TYR A 280 -25.74 21.42 -4.40
C TYR A 280 -26.49 20.08 -4.45
N LEU A 281 -25.89 19.02 -3.88
CA LEU A 281 -26.53 17.70 -3.84
C LEU A 281 -27.75 17.70 -2.92
N ASN A 282 -27.72 18.44 -1.80
CA ASN A 282 -28.86 18.56 -0.89
C ASN A 282 -30.10 19.22 -1.51
N GLU A 283 -29.96 19.95 -2.62
CA GLU A 283 -31.07 20.52 -3.39
C GLU A 283 -31.76 19.49 -4.30
N LYS A 284 -31.19 18.29 -4.46
CA LYS A 284 -31.74 17.22 -5.30
C LYS A 284 -32.90 16.52 -4.61
N GLU A 285 -33.93 16.23 -5.38
CA GLU A 285 -35.11 15.52 -4.90
C GLU A 285 -34.76 14.09 -4.47
N GLY A 286 -35.17 13.73 -3.25
CA GLY A 286 -34.95 12.41 -2.65
C GLY A 286 -33.48 12.12 -2.31
N ILE A 287 -32.62 13.13 -2.17
CA ILE A 287 -31.18 12.92 -1.90
C ILE A 287 -30.90 12.13 -0.61
N GLU A 288 -31.82 12.14 0.36
CA GLU A 288 -31.72 11.42 1.63
C GLU A 288 -31.64 9.89 1.41
N ASP A 289 -32.24 9.39 0.33
CA ASP A 289 -32.26 7.96 -0.03
C ASP A 289 -31.22 7.60 -1.11
N ARG A 290 -30.40 8.56 -1.53
CA ARG A 290 -29.42 8.37 -2.62
C ARG A 290 -28.02 8.07 -2.11
N ARG A 291 -27.32 7.22 -2.86
CA ARG A 291 -25.92 6.86 -2.58
C ARG A 291 -24.98 7.82 -3.27
N VAL A 292 -24.15 8.50 -2.50
CA VAL A 292 -23.12 9.40 -3.04
C VAL A 292 -21.72 8.90 -2.66
N LEU A 293 -20.84 8.76 -3.65
CA LEU A 293 -19.41 8.59 -3.36
C LEU A 293 -18.70 9.92 -3.46
N ALA A 294 -18.08 10.34 -2.37
CA ALA A 294 -17.36 11.59 -2.29
C ALA A 294 -15.97 11.40 -1.70
N TRP A 295 -14.99 12.12 -2.24
CA TRP A 295 -13.70 12.25 -1.57
C TRP A 295 -13.86 13.04 -0.26
N TYR A 296 -13.16 12.63 0.80
CA TYR A 296 -13.33 13.19 2.17
C TYR A 296 -14.76 13.05 2.75
N SER A 297 -15.53 12.04 2.33
CA SER A 297 -16.86 11.72 2.87
C SER A 297 -16.87 11.67 4.40
N ALA A 298 -15.96 10.90 5.02
CA ALA A 298 -15.90 10.68 6.47
C ALA A 298 -15.53 11.93 7.30
N LEU A 299 -15.16 13.04 6.66
CA LEU A 299 -14.80 14.30 7.30
C LEU A 299 -15.89 15.37 7.03
N GLY A 300 -15.50 16.55 6.55
CA GLY A 300 -16.38 17.71 6.45
C GLY A 300 -17.54 17.58 5.45
N PHE A 301 -17.53 16.58 4.56
CA PHE A 301 -18.62 16.40 3.61
C PHE A 301 -19.88 15.80 4.27
N ASN A 302 -19.74 14.70 5.03
CA ASN A 302 -20.88 14.05 5.71
C ASN A 302 -21.49 14.90 6.83
N THR A 303 -20.78 15.91 7.34
CA THR A 303 -21.37 16.82 8.34
C THR A 303 -22.36 17.80 7.74
N LEU A 304 -22.31 18.03 6.42
CA LEU A 304 -23.17 18.99 5.71
C LEU A 304 -24.12 18.31 4.72
N PHE A 305 -23.77 17.13 4.23
CA PHE A 305 -24.59 16.34 3.32
C PHE A 305 -25.73 15.62 4.08
N ARG A 306 -26.95 15.63 3.54
CA ARG A 306 -28.15 15.07 4.19
C ARG A 306 -28.34 13.57 3.93
N GLY A 307 -27.87 13.08 2.79
CA GLY A 307 -27.95 11.65 2.43
C GLY A 307 -26.77 10.84 2.95
N GLU A 308 -26.69 9.60 2.49
CA GLU A 308 -25.57 8.72 2.83
C GLU A 308 -24.42 8.88 1.83
N SER A 309 -23.20 9.02 2.35
CA SER A 309 -22.02 9.06 1.49
C SER A 309 -20.84 8.26 2.03
N ARG A 310 -20.09 7.66 1.11
CA ARG A 310 -18.87 6.89 1.39
C ARG A 310 -17.68 7.38 0.61
N GLU A 311 -16.50 6.99 1.09
CA GLU A 311 -15.25 7.41 0.46
C GLU A 311 -15.11 6.75 -0.91
N LEU A 312 -14.79 7.54 -1.93
CA LEU A 312 -14.57 7.09 -3.30
C LEU A 312 -13.24 6.31 -3.42
N SER A 313 -13.18 5.15 -2.76
CA SER A 313 -12.06 4.20 -2.76
C SER A 313 -12.52 2.86 -2.15
N PRO A 314 -12.81 1.83 -2.96
CA PRO A 314 -13.22 0.50 -2.45
C PRO A 314 -12.21 -0.11 -1.47
N ARG A 315 -10.92 0.23 -1.60
CA ARG A 315 -9.85 -0.23 -0.70
C ARG A 315 -9.92 0.37 0.71
N ARG A 316 -10.52 1.57 0.84
CA ARG A 316 -10.72 2.25 2.13
C ARG A 316 -12.09 1.99 2.74
N GLN A 317 -12.98 1.35 1.99
CA GLN A 317 -14.27 0.92 2.49
C GLN A 317 -14.14 -0.42 3.22
N PRO A 318 -15.05 -0.73 4.16
CA PRO A 318 -15.15 -2.05 4.75
C PRO A 318 -15.31 -3.13 3.68
N ALA A 319 -14.60 -4.26 3.84
CA ALA A 319 -14.61 -5.32 2.84
C ALA A 319 -15.97 -6.04 2.73
N ASP A 320 -16.80 -5.95 3.76
CA ASP A 320 -18.15 -6.50 3.87
C ASP A 320 -19.25 -5.57 3.38
N ASP A 321 -18.93 -4.32 3.04
CA ASP A 321 -19.90 -3.32 2.59
C ASP A 321 -19.25 -2.26 1.68
N VAL A 322 -18.86 -2.74 0.50
CA VAL A 322 -18.31 -1.93 -0.58
C VAL A 322 -19.44 -1.29 -1.36
N TRP A 323 -19.31 0.01 -1.62
CA TRP A 323 -20.16 0.80 -2.49
C TRP A 323 -19.42 1.02 -3.81
N PRO A 324 -19.78 0.26 -4.86
CA PRO A 324 -19.22 0.50 -6.18
C PRO A 324 -19.72 1.83 -6.71
N TRP A 325 -18.83 2.55 -7.39
CA TRP A 325 -19.18 3.87 -7.92
C TRP A 325 -20.27 3.79 -8.99
N TYR A 326 -20.32 2.70 -9.76
CA TYR A 326 -21.31 2.48 -10.81
C TYR A 326 -22.70 2.06 -10.29
N GLU A 327 -22.84 1.80 -8.99
CA GLU A 327 -24.14 1.57 -8.33
C GLU A 327 -24.56 2.75 -7.44
N SER A 328 -23.80 3.83 -7.47
CA SER A 328 -24.11 5.06 -6.74
C SER A 328 -24.91 6.00 -7.63
N ASP A 329 -25.69 6.90 -7.05
CA ASP A 329 -26.43 7.92 -7.81
C ASP A 329 -25.49 9.02 -8.33
N TYR A 330 -24.53 9.42 -7.48
CA TYR A 330 -23.57 10.48 -7.78
C TYR A 330 -22.16 10.13 -7.33
N VAL A 331 -21.18 10.64 -8.08
CA VAL A 331 -19.76 10.58 -7.75
C VAL A 331 -19.18 11.98 -7.74
N ALA A 332 -18.54 12.36 -6.62
CA ALA A 332 -17.88 13.64 -6.43
C ALA A 332 -16.36 13.47 -6.33
N PHE A 333 -15.64 13.90 -7.37
CA PHE A 333 -14.18 13.97 -7.37
C PHE A 333 -13.68 15.27 -6.78
N TYR A 334 -12.47 15.20 -6.20
CA TYR A 334 -11.75 16.36 -5.71
C TYR A 334 -10.40 16.53 -6.40
N ILE A 335 -9.93 17.77 -6.56
CA ILE A 335 -8.71 18.09 -7.31
C ILE A 335 -7.49 17.27 -6.87
N ASN A 336 -7.28 17.11 -5.56
CA ASN A 336 -6.13 16.34 -5.08
C ASN A 336 -6.27 14.85 -5.41
N GLN A 337 -7.49 14.33 -5.56
CA GLN A 337 -7.76 12.95 -5.94
C GLN A 337 -7.41 12.77 -7.42
N VAL A 338 -7.82 13.72 -8.25
CA VAL A 338 -7.53 13.76 -9.69
C VAL A 338 -6.03 13.88 -9.95
N GLN A 339 -5.33 14.76 -9.24
CA GLN A 339 -3.87 14.93 -9.35
C GLN A 339 -3.09 13.65 -9.02
N ARG A 340 -3.69 12.72 -8.26
CA ARG A 340 -3.04 11.46 -7.84
C ARG A 340 -3.59 10.24 -8.57
N GLU A 341 -4.46 10.44 -9.56
CA GLU A 341 -5.10 9.36 -10.34
C GLU A 341 -5.81 8.34 -9.43
N LEU A 342 -6.59 8.86 -8.47
CA LEU A 342 -7.36 8.06 -7.51
C LEU A 342 -8.86 8.06 -7.88
N PRO A 343 -9.63 7.00 -7.56
CA PRO A 343 -9.17 5.76 -6.92
C PRO A 343 -8.31 4.88 -7.84
N ASP A 344 -8.54 4.97 -9.16
CA ASP A 344 -7.77 4.32 -10.21
C ASP A 344 -7.91 5.13 -11.51
N ALA A 345 -7.02 4.88 -12.47
CA ALA A 345 -6.96 5.63 -13.72
C ALA A 345 -8.17 5.35 -14.65
N ARG A 346 -8.75 4.13 -14.62
CA ARG A 346 -9.87 3.75 -15.51
C ARG A 346 -11.15 4.46 -15.11
N THR A 347 -11.52 4.36 -13.83
CA THR A 347 -12.68 5.06 -13.25
C THR A 347 -12.58 6.57 -13.49
N LEU A 348 -11.38 7.14 -13.29
CA LEU A 348 -11.17 8.56 -13.48
C LEU A 348 -11.25 8.99 -14.96
N ALA A 349 -10.69 8.20 -15.88
CA ALA A 349 -10.79 8.46 -17.31
C ALA A 349 -12.24 8.41 -17.80
N PHE A 350 -13.00 7.38 -17.39
CA PHE A 350 -14.40 7.23 -17.75
C PHE A 350 -15.24 8.40 -17.23
N LEU A 351 -15.20 8.69 -15.93
CA LEU A 351 -16.04 9.74 -15.36
C LEU A 351 -15.66 11.13 -15.91
N ARG A 352 -14.39 11.40 -16.21
CA ARG A 352 -13.96 12.65 -16.87
C ARG A 352 -14.35 12.73 -18.35
N SER A 353 -14.72 11.62 -18.99
CA SER A 353 -15.29 11.63 -20.33
C SER A 353 -16.76 12.12 -20.32
N LEU A 354 -17.42 12.05 -19.16
CA LEU A 354 -18.76 12.56 -18.97
C LEU A 354 -18.74 14.09 -18.74
N GLU A 355 -19.86 14.74 -19.05
CA GLU A 355 -20.07 16.13 -18.67
C GLU A 355 -20.40 16.21 -17.17
N PRO A 356 -19.64 16.98 -16.36
CA PRO A 356 -19.93 17.14 -14.94
C PRO A 356 -21.24 17.90 -14.76
N GLU A 357 -22.12 17.38 -13.91
CA GLU A 357 -23.39 18.04 -13.59
C GLU A 357 -23.17 19.31 -12.76
N TYR A 358 -22.14 19.30 -11.90
CA TYR A 358 -21.74 20.48 -11.12
C TYR A 358 -20.24 20.52 -10.94
N THR A 359 -19.66 21.72 -10.99
CA THR A 359 -18.22 21.93 -10.80
C THR A 359 -17.99 23.09 -9.85
N VAL A 360 -17.20 22.85 -8.82
CA VAL A 360 -16.78 23.90 -7.88
C VAL A 360 -15.55 24.58 -8.44
N ARG A 361 -15.67 25.88 -8.74
CA ARG A 361 -14.55 26.72 -9.19
C ARG A 361 -14.13 27.69 -8.09
N LEU A 362 -12.86 27.65 -7.70
CA LEU A 362 -12.24 28.58 -6.76
C LEU A 362 -11.02 29.21 -7.44
N LYS A 363 -10.96 30.54 -7.50
CA LYS A 363 -9.82 31.28 -8.08
C LYS A 363 -9.46 30.86 -9.52
N GLY A 364 -10.48 30.55 -10.32
CA GLY A 364 -10.31 30.11 -11.71
C GLY A 364 -9.78 28.69 -11.87
N LEU A 365 -9.70 27.92 -10.78
CA LEU A 365 -9.32 26.50 -10.79
C LEU A 365 -10.53 25.66 -10.38
N GLU A 366 -10.71 24.52 -11.05
CA GLU A 366 -11.74 23.55 -10.73
C GLU A 366 -11.25 22.66 -9.57
N TYR A 367 -12.02 22.65 -8.49
CA TYR A 367 -11.66 21.99 -7.22
C TYR A 367 -12.41 20.68 -7.01
N ALA A 368 -13.67 20.62 -7.46
CA ALA A 368 -14.49 19.44 -7.33
C ALA A 368 -15.44 19.31 -8.52
N TRP A 369 -15.75 18.08 -8.89
CA TRP A 369 -16.66 17.74 -9.99
C TRP A 369 -17.66 16.71 -9.51
N VAL A 370 -18.94 16.95 -9.78
CA VAL A 370 -20.04 16.05 -9.47
C VAL A 370 -20.53 15.46 -10.77
N TYR A 371 -20.53 14.14 -10.84
CA TYR A 371 -21.05 13.37 -11.96
C TYR A 371 -22.28 12.62 -11.48
N ARG A 372 -23.32 12.62 -12.31
CA ARG A 372 -24.41 11.66 -12.19
C ARG A 372 -23.96 10.37 -12.86
N VAL A 373 -24.11 9.26 -12.15
CA VAL A 373 -23.71 7.96 -12.68
C VAL A 373 -24.72 7.55 -13.76
N PRO A 374 -24.25 7.14 -14.96
CA PRO A 374 -25.14 6.71 -16.03
C PRO A 374 -25.75 5.34 -15.70
N GLU A 375 -26.96 5.08 -16.20
CA GLU A 375 -27.66 3.80 -16.00
C GLU A 375 -26.90 2.61 -16.62
N ALA A 376 -26.15 2.85 -17.70
CA ALA A 376 -25.31 1.87 -18.35
C ALA A 376 -23.84 2.31 -18.25
N VAL A 377 -23.02 1.44 -17.65
CA VAL A 377 -21.57 1.62 -17.52
C VAL A 377 -20.89 0.61 -18.44
N PRO A 378 -19.99 1.04 -19.35
CA PRO A 378 -19.29 0.12 -20.23
C PRO A 378 -18.28 -0.72 -19.43
N GLU A 379 -17.97 -1.92 -19.93
CA GLU A 379 -17.11 -2.88 -19.23
C GLU A 379 -15.71 -2.32 -18.91
N ASP A 380 -15.16 -1.48 -19.79
CA ASP A 380 -13.84 -0.86 -19.64
C ASP A 380 -13.77 0.20 -18.54
N ALA A 381 -14.92 0.66 -18.04
CA ALA A 381 -15.00 1.61 -16.93
C ALA A 381 -14.94 0.95 -15.55
N TYR A 382 -15.23 -0.35 -15.44
CA TYR A 382 -15.21 -1.03 -14.15
C TYR A 382 -13.79 -1.04 -13.55
N PRO A 383 -13.67 -0.91 -12.22
CA PRO A 383 -12.37 -0.79 -11.54
C PRO A 383 -11.65 -2.14 -11.37
N PHE A 384 -12.19 -3.22 -11.94
CA PHE A 384 -11.68 -4.58 -11.81
C PHE A 384 -10.70 -4.88 -12.95
N GLU A 385 -9.66 -5.67 -12.68
CA GLU A 385 -8.75 -6.13 -13.72
C GLU A 385 -9.48 -6.96 -14.76
N GLN A 386 -10.31 -7.90 -14.30
CA GLN A 386 -11.16 -8.75 -15.12
C GLN A 386 -12.64 -8.55 -14.73
N VAL A 387 -13.44 -8.12 -15.70
CA VAL A 387 -14.90 -7.98 -15.54
C VAL A 387 -15.57 -9.27 -15.98
N THR A 388 -16.49 -9.80 -15.16
CA THR A 388 -17.09 -11.12 -15.41
C THR A 388 -18.61 -11.06 -15.45
N LEU A 389 -19.23 -10.32 -14.52
CA LEU A 389 -20.69 -10.11 -14.43
C LEU A 389 -21.51 -11.42 -14.57
N VAL A 390 -21.09 -12.49 -13.87
CA VAL A 390 -21.77 -13.80 -13.90
C VAL A 390 -22.71 -13.93 -12.71
N ASP A 391 -23.98 -14.23 -12.99
CA ASP A 391 -24.99 -14.57 -12.00
C ASP A 391 -24.96 -16.06 -11.64
N LEU A 392 -24.81 -16.37 -10.36
CA LEU A 392 -25.03 -17.68 -9.74
C LEU A 392 -26.47 -17.75 -9.25
N GLU A 393 -27.31 -18.42 -10.03
CA GLU A 393 -28.78 -18.38 -9.90
C GLU A 393 -29.28 -16.92 -9.82
N ASP A 394 -30.35 -16.64 -9.09
CA ASP A 394 -30.83 -15.29 -8.78
C ASP A 394 -30.27 -14.74 -7.46
N LYS A 395 -29.24 -15.39 -6.90
CA LYS A 395 -28.78 -15.16 -5.51
C LYS A 395 -27.50 -14.34 -5.41
N VAL A 396 -26.48 -14.65 -6.19
CA VAL A 396 -25.14 -14.02 -6.08
C VAL A 396 -24.62 -13.67 -7.46
N ARG A 397 -23.94 -12.53 -7.60
CA ARG A 397 -23.25 -12.13 -8.83
C ARG A 397 -21.76 -11.97 -8.57
N LEU A 398 -20.92 -12.57 -9.41
CA LEU A 398 -19.51 -12.20 -9.53
C LEU A 398 -19.41 -10.98 -10.43
N LEU A 399 -18.99 -9.84 -9.90
CA LEU A 399 -18.83 -8.61 -10.67
C LEU A 399 -17.53 -8.67 -11.51
N GLY A 400 -16.45 -9.14 -10.89
CA GLY A 400 -15.14 -9.25 -11.48
C GLY A 400 -14.12 -9.73 -10.45
N TYR A 401 -12.86 -9.83 -10.87
CA TYR A 401 -11.76 -10.24 -10.01
C TYR A 401 -10.45 -9.54 -10.39
N ASP A 402 -9.57 -9.44 -9.39
CA ASP A 402 -8.19 -9.00 -9.54
C ASP A 402 -7.25 -10.16 -9.18
N ALA A 403 -6.19 -10.36 -9.95
CA ALA A 403 -5.25 -11.46 -9.76
C ALA A 403 -3.87 -10.93 -9.39
N GLY A 404 -3.34 -11.34 -8.24
CA GLY A 404 -1.98 -11.00 -7.84
C GLY A 404 -0.95 -11.89 -8.52
N GLU A 405 0.30 -11.42 -8.58
CA GLU A 405 1.43 -12.29 -8.91
C GLU A 405 1.58 -13.42 -7.87
N VAL A 406 2.07 -14.58 -8.31
CA VAL A 406 2.37 -15.69 -7.41
C VAL A 406 3.42 -15.25 -6.38
N THR A 407 3.09 -15.41 -5.10
CA THR A 407 3.97 -15.03 -3.99
C THR A 407 4.47 -16.27 -3.26
N VAL A 408 5.68 -16.20 -2.68
CA VAL A 408 6.21 -17.25 -1.80
C VAL A 408 6.16 -16.74 -0.36
N GLY A 409 5.44 -17.44 0.49
CA GLY A 409 5.32 -17.14 1.91
C GLY A 409 6.62 -17.40 2.67
N ALA A 410 6.70 -16.90 3.90
CA ALA A 410 7.85 -17.14 4.78
C ALA A 410 7.99 -18.63 5.17
N ASP A 411 6.93 -19.42 5.00
CA ASP A 411 6.87 -20.87 5.14
C ASP A 411 7.46 -21.62 3.93
N GLY A 412 7.87 -20.92 2.88
CA GLY A 412 8.38 -21.50 1.63
C GLY A 412 7.28 -22.01 0.70
N LYS A 413 6.00 -21.85 1.05
CA LYS A 413 4.88 -22.23 0.19
C LYS A 413 4.56 -21.13 -0.80
N ALA A 414 4.05 -21.51 -1.96
CA ALA A 414 3.63 -20.55 -2.97
C ALA A 414 2.11 -20.36 -2.96
N TYR A 415 1.67 -19.13 -3.21
CA TYR A 415 0.27 -18.74 -3.17
C TYR A 415 -0.09 -17.93 -4.40
N LEU A 416 -1.26 -18.20 -4.98
CA LEU A 416 -1.92 -17.36 -5.98
C LEU A 416 -2.91 -16.41 -5.26
N PRO A 417 -2.61 -15.10 -5.14
CA PRO A 417 -3.54 -14.14 -4.57
C PRO A 417 -4.68 -13.83 -5.56
N LEU A 418 -5.91 -13.79 -5.07
CA LEU A 418 -7.11 -13.56 -5.88
C LEU A 418 -8.11 -12.72 -5.07
N THR A 419 -8.51 -11.56 -5.59
CA THR A 419 -9.57 -10.75 -4.98
C THR A 419 -10.84 -10.89 -5.80
N LEU A 420 -11.93 -11.31 -5.17
CA LEU A 420 -13.23 -11.56 -5.81
C LEU A 420 -14.24 -10.51 -5.36
N TYR A 421 -14.95 -9.90 -6.31
CA TYR A 421 -15.97 -8.89 -6.02
C TYR A 421 -17.36 -9.49 -6.21
N TRP A 422 -18.05 -9.73 -5.10
CA TRP A 422 -19.36 -10.37 -5.11
C TRP A 422 -20.47 -9.40 -4.75
N GLN A 423 -21.63 -9.54 -5.39
CA GLN A 423 -22.85 -8.80 -5.06
C GLN A 423 -23.98 -9.77 -4.70
N ASN A 424 -24.73 -9.44 -3.65
CA ASN A 424 -25.96 -10.13 -3.33
C ASN A 424 -27.11 -9.69 -4.26
N ARG A 425 -27.74 -10.64 -4.95
CA ARG A 425 -28.89 -10.46 -5.83
C ARG A 425 -30.21 -10.93 -5.20
N GLY A 426 -30.15 -11.90 -4.29
CA GLY A 426 -31.31 -12.55 -3.69
C GLY A 426 -30.99 -13.18 -2.32
N PRO A 427 -32.03 -13.56 -1.55
CA PRO A 427 -31.85 -14.14 -0.23
C PRO A 427 -31.01 -15.43 -0.27
N LEU A 428 -30.08 -15.56 0.67
CA LEU A 428 -29.27 -16.76 0.88
C LEU A 428 -29.78 -17.46 2.14
N GLU A 429 -30.41 -18.62 1.98
CA GLU A 429 -31.05 -19.36 3.09
C GLU A 429 -30.05 -20.09 3.99
N ALA A 430 -28.81 -20.26 3.52
CA ALA A 430 -27.72 -20.92 4.22
C ALA A 430 -26.45 -20.04 4.23
N ASN A 431 -25.49 -20.41 5.07
CA ASN A 431 -24.14 -19.89 4.97
C ASN A 431 -23.36 -20.73 3.96
N TYR A 432 -23.23 -20.21 2.74
CA TYR A 432 -22.47 -20.84 1.67
C TYR A 432 -20.96 -20.71 1.89
N ARG A 433 -20.24 -21.81 1.67
CA ARG A 433 -18.78 -21.85 1.61
C ARG A 433 -18.32 -21.68 0.17
N LEU A 434 -17.28 -20.87 -0.02
CA LEU A 434 -16.60 -20.75 -1.29
C LEU A 434 -15.57 -21.87 -1.42
N TYR A 435 -15.52 -22.53 -2.58
CA TYR A 435 -14.51 -23.50 -2.96
C TYR A 435 -13.83 -23.00 -4.21
N LEU A 436 -12.52 -22.77 -4.11
CA LEU A 436 -11.65 -22.34 -5.19
C LEU A 436 -10.66 -23.48 -5.47
N LYS A 437 -10.65 -24.01 -6.69
CA LYS A 437 -9.70 -25.06 -7.08
C LYS A 437 -8.89 -24.61 -8.28
N LEU A 438 -7.57 -24.57 -8.12
CA LEU A 438 -6.62 -24.33 -9.19
C LEU A 438 -6.45 -25.62 -10.00
N ILE A 439 -6.79 -25.58 -11.27
CA ILE A 439 -6.75 -26.72 -12.19
C ILE A 439 -5.93 -26.39 -13.44
N ASN A 440 -5.34 -27.40 -14.07
CA ASN A 440 -4.71 -27.23 -15.38
C ASN A 440 -5.72 -27.53 -16.51
N GLY A 441 -5.29 -27.43 -17.77
CA GLY A 441 -6.13 -27.70 -18.94
C GLY A 441 -6.61 -29.16 -19.08
N VAL A 442 -6.14 -30.07 -18.22
CA VAL A 442 -6.55 -31.48 -18.13
C VAL A 442 -7.35 -31.77 -16.85
N TYR A 443 -7.78 -30.72 -16.13
CA TYR A 443 -8.64 -30.76 -14.95
C TYR A 443 -8.05 -31.44 -13.69
N HIS A 444 -6.74 -31.66 -13.64
CA HIS A 444 -6.07 -32.07 -12.39
C HIS A 444 -5.99 -30.90 -11.40
N LEU A 445 -6.05 -31.22 -10.10
CA LEU A 445 -6.00 -30.25 -9.01
C LEU A 445 -4.55 -29.89 -8.63
N TRP A 446 -4.24 -28.60 -8.57
CA TRP A 446 -2.90 -28.06 -8.27
C TRP A 446 -2.88 -27.08 -7.11
N GLY A 447 -4.02 -26.94 -6.44
CA GLY A 447 -4.17 -26.04 -5.31
C GLY A 447 -5.65 -25.87 -5.02
N GLN A 448 -5.97 -25.65 -3.76
CA GLN A 448 -7.33 -25.34 -3.37
C GLN A 448 -7.38 -24.42 -2.17
N GLN A 449 -8.46 -23.66 -2.09
CA GLN A 449 -8.82 -22.89 -0.92
C GLN A 449 -10.32 -23.01 -0.72
N GLU A 450 -10.74 -23.15 0.53
CA GLU A 450 -12.15 -23.17 0.89
C GLU A 450 -12.42 -22.35 2.16
N GLY A 451 -13.66 -21.89 2.31
CA GLY A 451 -14.13 -21.20 3.52
C GLY A 451 -15.26 -20.22 3.21
N TYR A 452 -15.87 -19.64 4.24
CA TYR A 452 -16.82 -18.56 4.05
C TYR A 452 -16.11 -17.30 3.52
N PRO A 453 -16.81 -16.41 2.79
CA PRO A 453 -16.30 -15.11 2.37
C PRO A 453 -15.63 -14.33 3.52
N LEU A 454 -14.64 -13.51 3.16
CA LEU A 454 -13.85 -12.70 4.09
C LEU A 454 -13.15 -13.54 5.17
N TRP A 455 -12.45 -14.60 4.75
CA TRP A 455 -11.67 -15.49 5.64
C TRP A 455 -12.48 -16.06 6.82
N ASP A 456 -13.60 -16.71 6.50
CA ASP A 456 -14.55 -17.25 7.49
C ASP A 456 -15.24 -16.20 8.39
N GLY A 457 -15.03 -14.91 8.11
CA GLY A 457 -15.58 -13.79 8.87
C GLY A 457 -16.98 -13.36 8.45
N PHE A 458 -17.50 -13.85 7.32
CA PHE A 458 -18.76 -13.37 6.75
C PHE A 458 -19.82 -14.46 6.60
N MET A 459 -20.93 -14.29 7.32
CA MET A 459 -22.09 -15.18 7.24
C MET A 459 -22.99 -14.75 6.10
N THR A 460 -22.99 -15.51 5.01
CA THR A 460 -23.68 -15.13 3.76
C THR A 460 -25.21 -15.10 3.91
N SER A 461 -25.78 -15.79 4.90
CA SER A 461 -27.19 -15.66 5.27
C SER A 461 -27.58 -14.28 5.81
N THR A 462 -26.63 -13.52 6.35
CA THR A 462 -26.85 -12.14 6.83
C THR A 462 -26.54 -11.08 5.78
N TRP A 463 -26.12 -11.51 4.59
CA TRP A 463 -25.73 -10.61 3.52
C TRP A 463 -26.96 -9.86 3.02
N GLN A 464 -26.91 -8.53 3.06
CA GLN A 464 -28.00 -7.70 2.57
C GLN A 464 -28.00 -7.62 1.04
N LYS A 465 -29.18 -7.65 0.44
CA LYS A 465 -29.35 -7.54 -1.01
C LYS A 465 -28.74 -6.23 -1.53
N GLY A 466 -28.01 -6.33 -2.64
CA GLY A 466 -27.35 -5.20 -3.28
C GLY A 466 -26.05 -4.74 -2.61
N VAL A 467 -25.66 -5.32 -1.46
CA VAL A 467 -24.35 -5.05 -0.86
C VAL A 467 -23.27 -5.82 -1.61
N VAL A 468 -22.16 -5.13 -1.91
CA VAL A 468 -20.99 -5.73 -2.54
C VAL A 468 -19.94 -6.02 -1.47
N ILE A 469 -19.29 -7.18 -1.60
CA ILE A 469 -18.15 -7.56 -0.75
C ILE A 469 -16.87 -7.67 -1.60
N ARG A 470 -15.74 -7.33 -0.99
CA ARG A 470 -14.39 -7.55 -1.54
C ARG A 470 -13.76 -8.74 -0.81
N ASP A 471 -13.78 -9.90 -1.44
CA ASP A 471 -13.31 -11.15 -0.88
C ASP A 471 -11.86 -11.45 -1.32
N ASP A 472 -10.91 -11.03 -0.49
CA ASP A 472 -9.47 -11.25 -0.71
C ASP A 472 -9.09 -12.69 -0.33
N ARG A 473 -8.59 -13.48 -1.28
CA ARG A 473 -8.27 -14.91 -1.14
C ARG A 473 -6.83 -15.23 -1.55
N GLN A 474 -6.33 -16.37 -1.07
CA GLN A 474 -5.04 -16.93 -1.49
C GLN A 474 -5.17 -18.44 -1.66
N ILE A 475 -4.86 -18.93 -2.86
CA ILE A 475 -4.88 -20.37 -3.16
C ILE A 475 -3.46 -20.89 -2.99
N GLU A 476 -3.26 -21.84 -2.08
CA GLU A 476 -1.97 -22.53 -1.93
C GLU A 476 -1.71 -23.35 -3.20
N ILE A 477 -0.57 -23.08 -3.85
CA ILE A 477 -0.10 -23.84 -5.00
C ILE A 477 0.71 -25.01 -4.48
N LEU A 478 0.30 -26.19 -4.89
CA LEU A 478 0.94 -27.46 -4.57
C LEU A 478 2.45 -27.45 -4.90
N PRO A 479 3.34 -27.89 -4.00
CA PRO A 479 4.76 -28.02 -4.30
C PRO A 479 5.02 -29.01 -5.45
N GLY A 480 5.92 -28.63 -6.36
CA GLY A 480 6.18 -29.38 -7.60
C GLY A 480 5.13 -29.16 -8.70
N THR A 481 4.23 -28.17 -8.56
CA THR A 481 3.36 -27.71 -9.65
C THR A 481 4.21 -27.15 -10.79
N PRO A 482 4.10 -27.70 -12.00
CA PRO A 482 4.79 -27.18 -13.18
C PRO A 482 4.45 -25.71 -13.49
N PRO A 483 5.33 -24.99 -14.21
CA PRO A 483 4.96 -23.74 -14.83
C PRO A 483 3.93 -23.94 -15.95
N GLY A 484 3.10 -22.92 -16.20
CA GLY A 484 2.15 -22.92 -17.31
C GLY A 484 0.81 -22.25 -16.99
N ALA A 485 -0.17 -22.44 -17.86
CA ALA A 485 -1.49 -21.84 -17.74
C ALA A 485 -2.47 -22.72 -16.95
N TYR A 486 -3.02 -22.15 -15.87
CA TYR A 486 -4.00 -22.79 -14.97
C TYR A 486 -5.30 -22.00 -14.94
N GLN A 487 -6.39 -22.60 -14.48
CA GLN A 487 -7.68 -21.95 -14.26
C GLN A 487 -8.12 -22.15 -12.81
N VAL A 488 -9.01 -21.30 -12.31
CA VAL A 488 -9.64 -21.49 -11.00
C VAL A 488 -11.12 -21.78 -11.21
N THR A 489 -11.58 -22.94 -10.76
CA THR A 489 -13.01 -23.21 -10.65
C THR A 489 -13.55 -22.59 -9.37
N VAL A 490 -14.77 -22.07 -9.42
CA VAL A 490 -15.42 -21.39 -8.31
C VAL A 490 -16.77 -22.03 -8.02
N HIS A 491 -16.96 -22.50 -6.79
CA HIS A 491 -18.23 -23.07 -6.35
C HIS A 491 -18.68 -22.46 -5.03
N TRP A 492 -19.96 -22.09 -4.96
CA TRP A 492 -20.64 -21.69 -3.73
C TRP A 492 -21.46 -22.88 -3.23
N LEU A 493 -20.95 -23.59 -2.21
CA LEU A 493 -21.54 -24.81 -1.68
C LEU A 493 -22.34 -24.52 -0.41
N ASP A 494 -23.59 -24.99 -0.35
CA ASP A 494 -24.33 -25.09 0.91
C ASP A 494 -23.81 -26.30 1.70
N PRO A 495 -23.18 -26.12 2.87
CA PRO A 495 -22.58 -27.20 3.63
C PRO A 495 -23.61 -28.22 4.18
N TYR A 496 -24.90 -27.86 4.24
CA TYR A 496 -25.95 -28.74 4.76
C TYR A 496 -26.58 -29.61 3.67
N SER A 497 -26.91 -29.02 2.52
CA SER A 497 -27.50 -29.77 1.40
C SER A 497 -26.44 -30.42 0.48
N GLY A 498 -25.22 -29.91 0.47
CA GLY A 498 -24.17 -30.33 -0.46
C GLY A 498 -24.40 -29.85 -1.90
N LEU A 499 -25.38 -28.96 -2.12
CA LEU A 499 -25.67 -28.39 -3.43
C LEU A 499 -24.88 -27.10 -3.64
N SER A 500 -24.36 -26.92 -4.86
CA SER A 500 -23.68 -25.69 -5.25
C SER A 500 -24.57 -24.79 -6.09
N LEU A 501 -24.46 -23.47 -5.90
CA LEU A 501 -25.09 -22.48 -6.77
C LEU A 501 -24.51 -22.62 -8.18
N GLN A 502 -25.39 -22.64 -9.18
CA GLN A 502 -25.01 -22.84 -10.57
C GLN A 502 -24.94 -21.50 -11.33
N PRO A 503 -23.92 -21.31 -12.20
CA PRO A 503 -23.92 -20.19 -13.14
C PRO A 503 -25.14 -20.21 -14.05
N THR A 504 -25.76 -19.05 -14.24
CA THR A 504 -26.94 -18.91 -15.11
C THR A 504 -26.62 -19.22 -16.58
N SER A 505 -25.35 -19.07 -16.98
CA SER A 505 -24.83 -19.46 -18.29
C SER A 505 -24.75 -20.98 -18.49
N GLY A 506 -24.87 -21.77 -17.42
CA GLY A 506 -24.54 -23.20 -17.40
C GLY A 506 -23.03 -23.48 -17.34
N GLY A 507 -22.69 -24.70 -16.91
CA GLY A 507 -21.29 -25.14 -16.71
C GLY A 507 -20.66 -24.63 -15.41
N ASP A 508 -19.34 -24.80 -15.29
CA ASP A 508 -18.56 -24.32 -14.15
C ASP A 508 -18.16 -22.85 -14.32
N LEU A 509 -18.10 -22.11 -13.20
CA LEU A 509 -17.51 -20.78 -13.18
C LEU A 509 -15.98 -20.91 -13.15
N LEU A 510 -15.37 -20.63 -14.30
CA LEU A 510 -13.92 -20.68 -14.50
C LEU A 510 -13.33 -19.27 -14.55
N LEU A 511 -12.27 -19.03 -13.78
CA LEU A 511 -11.46 -17.82 -13.81
C LEU A 511 -10.09 -18.10 -14.44
N GLY A 512 -9.50 -17.10 -15.08
CA GLY A 512 -8.20 -17.18 -15.72
C GLY A 512 -8.25 -17.27 -17.25
N PRO A 513 -7.20 -17.78 -17.91
CA PRO A 513 -6.08 -18.50 -17.32
C PRO A 513 -5.16 -17.62 -16.45
N PHE A 514 -4.52 -18.24 -15.46
CA PHE A 514 -3.47 -17.70 -14.62
C PHE A 514 -2.16 -18.37 -15.00
N ASP A 515 -1.14 -17.56 -15.31
CA ASP A 515 0.19 -18.07 -15.63
C ASP A 515 0.97 -18.31 -14.34
N ILE A 516 1.35 -19.57 -14.09
CA ILE A 516 2.21 -19.96 -12.97
C ILE A 516 3.64 -19.97 -13.51
N PRO A 517 4.52 -19.08 -13.02
CA PRO A 517 5.88 -18.98 -13.53
C PRO A 517 6.75 -20.14 -13.03
N PRO A 518 7.91 -20.39 -13.67
CA PRO A 518 8.94 -21.27 -13.15
C PRO A 518 9.39 -20.82 -11.75
N ARG A 519 9.62 -21.78 -10.86
CA ARG A 519 9.99 -21.53 -9.46
C ARG A 519 11.20 -22.37 -9.06
N PRO A 520 12.00 -21.92 -8.09
CA PRO A 520 13.03 -22.76 -7.50
C PRO A 520 12.46 -24.10 -7.05
N PRO A 521 13.21 -25.20 -7.20
CA PRO A 521 12.74 -26.51 -6.76
C PRO A 521 12.31 -26.49 -5.28
N PRO A 522 11.13 -27.05 -4.95
CA PRO A 522 10.67 -27.13 -3.57
C PRO A 522 11.61 -28.03 -2.73
N THR A 523 11.56 -27.88 -1.41
CA THR A 523 12.24 -28.84 -0.53
C THR A 523 11.49 -30.18 -0.54
N ILE A 524 12.20 -31.29 -0.32
CA ILE A 524 11.60 -32.64 -0.32
C ILE A 524 10.51 -32.75 0.75
N GLU A 525 10.69 -32.10 1.90
CA GLU A 525 9.73 -32.10 2.99
C GLU A 525 8.42 -31.41 2.60
N SER A 526 8.49 -30.35 1.80
CA SER A 526 7.30 -29.60 1.36
C SER A 526 6.44 -30.37 0.35
N LEU A 527 7.01 -31.37 -0.34
CA LEU A 527 6.27 -32.20 -1.29
C LEU A 527 5.23 -33.10 -0.62
N GLY A 528 5.32 -33.31 0.70
CA GLY A 528 4.36 -34.14 1.43
C GLY A 528 4.35 -35.59 0.93
N ILE A 529 5.52 -36.14 0.63
CA ILE A 529 5.65 -37.52 0.14
C ILE A 529 5.34 -38.49 1.28
N GLU A 530 4.26 -39.27 1.14
CA GLU A 530 3.79 -40.25 2.12
C GLU A 530 4.63 -41.53 2.09
N HIS A 531 5.06 -41.95 0.90
CA HIS A 531 5.92 -43.11 0.69
C HIS A 531 7.22 -42.72 -0.02
N PRO A 532 8.21 -42.17 0.72
CA PRO A 532 9.52 -41.83 0.17
C PRO A 532 10.22 -43.07 -0.39
N MET A 533 10.66 -42.98 -1.64
CA MET A 533 11.35 -44.08 -2.30
C MET A 533 12.21 -43.56 -3.44
N THR A 534 13.52 -43.73 -3.32
CA THR A 534 14.46 -43.25 -4.33
C THR A 534 14.85 -44.34 -5.32
N ALA A 535 14.84 -44.01 -6.60
CA ALA A 535 15.41 -44.81 -7.70
C ALA A 535 15.84 -43.88 -8.84
N GLU A 536 16.88 -44.23 -9.58
CA GLU A 536 17.33 -43.46 -10.74
C GLU A 536 16.98 -44.18 -12.05
N LEU A 537 16.51 -43.43 -13.03
CA LEU A 537 16.08 -43.91 -14.34
C LEU A 537 16.99 -43.34 -15.41
N GLY A 538 17.79 -44.22 -16.03
CA GLY A 538 18.71 -43.87 -17.12
C GLY A 538 19.75 -42.79 -16.77
N GLY A 539 20.03 -42.55 -15.48
CA GLY A 539 20.88 -41.46 -15.01
C GLY A 539 20.34 -40.04 -15.29
N GLN A 540 19.09 -39.92 -15.74
CA GLN A 540 18.47 -38.65 -16.17
C GLN A 540 17.37 -38.18 -15.22
N VAL A 541 16.61 -39.11 -14.65
CA VAL A 541 15.50 -38.81 -13.75
C VAL A 541 15.66 -39.58 -12.46
N ARG A 542 15.40 -38.94 -11.32
CA ARG A 542 15.31 -39.57 -10.02
C ARG A 542 13.85 -39.60 -9.56
N PHE A 543 13.35 -40.79 -9.27
CA PHE A 543 12.11 -40.97 -8.54
C PHE A 543 12.34 -40.63 -7.06
N LEU A 544 11.45 -39.86 -6.45
CA LEU A 544 11.55 -39.44 -5.04
C LEU A 544 10.57 -40.18 -4.12
N GLY A 545 9.48 -40.70 -4.68
CA GLY A 545 8.44 -41.40 -3.95
C GLY A 545 7.05 -41.15 -4.54
N TYR A 546 6.03 -41.55 -3.80
CA TYR A 546 4.65 -41.47 -4.25
C TYR A 546 3.67 -41.29 -3.08
N ASN A 547 2.47 -40.82 -3.40
CA ASN A 547 1.30 -40.84 -2.52
C ASN A 547 0.22 -41.67 -3.19
N LEU A 548 -0.46 -42.50 -2.39
CA LEU A 548 -1.47 -43.43 -2.87
C LEU A 548 -2.51 -43.65 -1.78
N GLU A 549 -3.78 -43.51 -2.13
CA GLU A 549 -4.88 -43.84 -1.22
C GLU A 549 -4.92 -45.35 -0.91
N SER A 550 -5.72 -45.75 0.07
CA SER A 550 -5.87 -47.17 0.44
C SER A 550 -7.34 -47.56 0.48
N ASP A 551 -7.60 -48.88 0.58
CA ASP A 551 -8.95 -49.46 0.66
C ASP A 551 -9.82 -49.33 -0.61
N PHE A 552 -9.32 -49.83 -1.74
CA PHE A 552 -10.07 -49.85 -3.01
C PHE A 552 -10.96 -51.09 -3.18
N ARG A 553 -11.94 -50.98 -4.08
CA ARG A 553 -12.80 -52.05 -4.59
C ARG A 553 -12.71 -52.14 -6.12
N PRO A 554 -13.11 -53.28 -6.71
CA PRO A 554 -13.20 -53.41 -8.16
C PRO A 554 -14.17 -52.37 -8.75
N GLY A 555 -13.70 -51.61 -9.76
CA GLY A 555 -14.44 -50.52 -10.38
C GLY A 555 -14.13 -49.13 -9.81
N ASP A 556 -13.39 -49.03 -8.69
CA ASP A 556 -13.02 -47.75 -8.10
C ASP A 556 -12.00 -47.00 -8.97
N GLY A 557 -12.04 -45.67 -8.86
CA GLY A 557 -10.94 -44.80 -9.29
C GLY A 557 -9.84 -44.79 -8.23
N LEU A 558 -8.60 -44.87 -8.67
CA LEU A 558 -7.40 -44.81 -7.85
C LEU A 558 -6.59 -43.58 -8.25
N HIS A 559 -6.36 -42.69 -7.29
CA HIS A 559 -5.51 -41.52 -7.47
C HIS A 559 -4.10 -41.80 -6.98
N LEU A 560 -3.13 -41.66 -7.88
CA LEU A 560 -1.70 -41.87 -7.63
C LEU A 560 -0.94 -40.58 -7.91
N THR A 561 -0.16 -40.09 -6.96
CA THR A 561 0.77 -38.99 -7.18
C THR A 561 2.19 -39.51 -7.16
N LEU A 562 2.96 -39.22 -8.20
CA LEU A 562 4.38 -39.54 -8.36
C LEU A 562 5.21 -38.26 -8.26
N PHE A 563 6.42 -38.38 -7.72
CA PHE A 563 7.35 -37.27 -7.59
C PHE A 563 8.67 -37.59 -8.31
N TRP A 564 9.00 -36.76 -9.28
CA TRP A 564 10.17 -36.93 -10.14
C TRP A 564 11.11 -35.74 -9.99
N GLN A 565 12.41 -35.98 -10.04
CA GLN A 565 13.44 -34.96 -10.10
C GLN A 565 14.28 -35.15 -11.36
N ALA A 566 14.44 -34.10 -12.17
CA ALA A 566 15.38 -34.08 -13.27
C ALA A 566 16.83 -33.99 -12.74
N LEU A 567 17.69 -34.91 -13.16
CA LEU A 567 19.12 -34.90 -12.82
C LEU A 567 19.96 -34.13 -13.85
N ALA A 568 19.43 -34.00 -15.07
CA ALA A 568 19.99 -33.25 -16.17
C ALA A 568 18.86 -32.61 -16.99
N GLU A 569 19.22 -31.70 -17.90
CA GLU A 569 18.28 -31.18 -18.90
C GLU A 569 17.77 -32.33 -19.78
N MET A 570 16.45 -32.40 -19.92
CA MET A 570 15.75 -33.47 -20.62
C MET A 570 15.42 -32.99 -22.03
N ASN A 571 15.98 -33.61 -23.07
CA ASN A 571 15.76 -33.20 -24.47
C ASN A 571 14.73 -34.07 -25.21
N GLU A 572 14.15 -35.04 -24.51
CA GLU A 572 13.31 -36.10 -25.07
C GLU A 572 12.00 -36.19 -24.28
N ASN A 573 10.92 -36.60 -24.95
CA ASN A 573 9.63 -36.83 -24.32
C ASN A 573 9.47 -38.30 -23.92
N TYR A 574 9.55 -38.58 -22.62
CA TYR A 574 9.30 -39.89 -22.04
C TYR A 574 7.84 -40.03 -21.66
N THR A 575 7.32 -41.24 -21.83
CA THR A 575 6.00 -41.67 -21.34
C THR A 575 6.19 -42.45 -20.06
N VAL A 576 5.43 -42.10 -19.03
CA VAL A 576 5.36 -42.87 -17.79
C VAL A 576 4.29 -43.94 -17.97
N PHE A 577 4.65 -45.20 -17.75
CA PHE A 577 3.65 -46.26 -17.60
C PHE A 577 3.31 -46.43 -16.12
N THR A 578 2.03 -46.65 -15.83
CA THR A 578 1.53 -46.97 -14.50
C THR A 578 0.63 -48.19 -14.60
N HIS A 579 1.05 -49.32 -14.04
CA HIS A 579 0.35 -50.60 -14.17
C HIS A 579 -0.05 -51.16 -12.82
N LEU A 580 -1.35 -51.33 -12.60
CA LEU A 580 -1.88 -52.09 -11.47
C LEU A 580 -1.75 -53.59 -11.75
N ILE A 581 -0.95 -54.29 -10.95
CA ILE A 581 -0.61 -55.70 -11.17
C ILE A 581 -0.92 -56.58 -9.96
N ASP A 582 -1.34 -57.82 -10.23
CA ASP A 582 -1.50 -58.86 -9.21
C ASP A 582 -0.19 -59.65 -8.96
N GLU A 583 -0.22 -60.62 -8.05
CA GLU A 583 0.92 -61.51 -7.76
C GLU A 583 1.41 -62.29 -9.00
N LYS A 584 0.52 -62.56 -9.96
CA LYS A 584 0.81 -63.27 -11.21
C LYS A 584 1.26 -62.33 -12.34
N GLN A 585 1.42 -61.04 -12.06
CA GLN A 585 1.77 -59.98 -13.02
C GLN A 585 0.69 -59.69 -14.08
N ASN A 586 -0.57 -60.07 -13.85
CA ASN A 586 -1.67 -59.65 -14.71
C ASN A 586 -1.98 -58.18 -14.44
N ILE A 587 -2.28 -57.42 -15.50
CA ILE A 587 -2.63 -56.01 -15.41
C ILE A 587 -4.15 -55.88 -15.23
N TRP A 588 -4.56 -55.18 -14.17
CA TRP A 588 -5.96 -54.96 -13.79
C TRP A 588 -6.38 -53.49 -13.86
N GLY A 589 -5.47 -52.62 -14.29
CA GLY A 589 -5.66 -51.20 -14.54
C GLY A 589 -4.35 -50.62 -15.04
N GLN A 590 -4.39 -49.69 -16.00
CA GLN A 590 -3.17 -49.06 -16.50
C GLN A 590 -3.44 -47.65 -17.03
N LYS A 591 -2.42 -46.81 -16.98
CA LYS A 591 -2.39 -45.51 -17.64
C LYS A 591 -0.96 -45.20 -18.10
N ASP A 592 -0.85 -44.86 -19.38
CA ASP A 592 0.42 -44.51 -20.03
C ASP A 592 0.28 -43.14 -20.69
N ASN A 593 1.03 -42.16 -20.18
CA ASN A 593 1.01 -40.80 -20.68
C ASN A 593 2.35 -40.11 -20.41
N GLN A 594 2.63 -39.05 -21.16
CA GLN A 594 3.70 -38.13 -20.78
C GLN A 594 3.33 -37.50 -19.42
N PRO A 595 4.34 -37.09 -18.62
CA PRO A 595 4.07 -36.52 -17.31
C PRO A 595 3.02 -35.40 -17.36
N VAL A 596 2.21 -35.37 -16.32
CA VAL A 596 1.14 -34.39 -16.13
C VAL A 596 0.09 -34.46 -17.24
N ASP A 597 -0.24 -35.67 -17.68
CA ASP A 597 -1.13 -35.95 -18.83
C ASP A 597 -0.74 -35.16 -20.10
N GLY A 598 0.58 -34.98 -20.30
CA GLY A 598 1.14 -34.24 -21.44
C GLY A 598 1.09 -32.73 -21.31
N PHE A 599 0.58 -32.18 -20.20
CA PHE A 599 0.63 -30.74 -19.93
C PHE A 599 2.07 -30.24 -19.72
N TYR A 600 2.92 -31.06 -19.09
CA TYR A 600 4.31 -30.71 -18.82
C TYR A 600 5.26 -31.87 -19.11
N PRO A 601 5.52 -32.11 -20.41
CA PRO A 601 6.30 -33.27 -20.85
C PRO A 601 7.77 -33.14 -20.47
N THR A 602 8.48 -34.27 -20.39
CA THR A 602 9.85 -34.28 -19.86
C THR A 602 10.80 -33.38 -20.64
N SER A 603 10.60 -33.12 -21.94
CA SER A 603 11.46 -32.20 -22.70
C SER A 603 11.50 -30.75 -22.19
N GLN A 604 10.57 -30.38 -21.31
CA GLN A 604 10.51 -29.06 -20.69
C GLN A 604 11.21 -29.00 -19.33
N TRP A 605 11.66 -30.13 -18.79
CA TRP A 605 12.21 -30.19 -17.45
C TRP A 605 13.65 -29.65 -17.41
N GLU A 606 13.89 -28.73 -16.48
CA GLU A 606 15.23 -28.19 -16.22
C GLU A 606 16.01 -29.05 -15.21
N ALA A 607 17.34 -28.98 -15.26
CA ALA A 607 18.19 -29.73 -14.33
C ALA A 607 17.91 -29.33 -12.86
N GLY A 608 17.61 -30.32 -12.03
CA GLY A 608 17.28 -30.13 -10.60
C GLY A 608 15.81 -29.86 -10.33
N GLU A 609 14.98 -29.63 -11.35
CA GLU A 609 13.54 -29.42 -11.22
C GLU A 609 12.86 -30.64 -10.61
N ILE A 610 11.86 -30.40 -9.75
CA ILE A 610 11.03 -31.45 -9.16
C ILE A 610 9.59 -31.28 -9.66
N VAL A 611 9.08 -32.32 -10.30
CA VAL A 611 7.74 -32.36 -10.90
C VAL A 611 6.87 -33.31 -10.09
N ARG A 612 5.75 -32.78 -9.58
CA ARG A 612 4.63 -33.58 -9.08
C ARG A 612 3.81 -34.03 -10.28
N ASP A 613 3.45 -35.30 -10.33
CA ASP A 613 2.80 -35.92 -11.48
C ASP A 613 1.63 -36.79 -11.02
N GLN A 614 0.42 -36.53 -11.50
CA GLN A 614 -0.83 -37.08 -10.95
C GLN A 614 -1.49 -38.01 -11.96
N TYR A 615 -1.96 -39.18 -11.49
CA TYR A 615 -2.58 -40.23 -12.30
C TYR A 615 -3.87 -40.72 -11.68
N ASP A 616 -4.97 -40.63 -12.44
CA ASP A 616 -6.21 -41.31 -12.13
C ASP A 616 -6.32 -42.61 -12.94
N LEU A 617 -6.28 -43.76 -12.25
CA LEU A 617 -6.45 -45.09 -12.84
C LEU A 617 -7.82 -45.66 -12.45
N THR A 618 -8.44 -46.46 -13.33
CA THR A 618 -9.63 -47.24 -12.98
C THR A 618 -9.24 -48.69 -12.71
N ILE A 619 -9.62 -49.21 -11.55
CA ILE A 619 -9.47 -50.63 -11.23
C ILE A 619 -10.54 -51.39 -11.99
N SER A 620 -10.14 -52.43 -12.74
CA SER A 620 -11.09 -53.27 -13.48
C SER A 620 -12.22 -53.76 -12.56
N PRO A 621 -13.49 -53.67 -12.97
CA PRO A 621 -14.62 -54.23 -12.23
C PRO A 621 -14.54 -55.74 -12.02
N GLU A 622 -13.69 -56.43 -12.78
CA GLU A 622 -13.44 -57.87 -12.72
C GLU A 622 -12.25 -58.24 -11.83
N ALA A 623 -11.55 -57.25 -11.25
CA ALA A 623 -10.38 -57.48 -10.39
C ALA A 623 -10.74 -58.38 -9.19
N PRO A 624 -10.08 -59.56 -9.04
CA PRO A 624 -10.27 -60.42 -7.89
C PRO A 624 -9.88 -59.70 -6.59
N PRO A 625 -10.57 -59.94 -5.45
CA PRO A 625 -10.11 -59.45 -4.16
C PRO A 625 -8.73 -60.02 -3.81
N GLY A 626 -7.82 -59.18 -3.31
CA GLY A 626 -6.46 -59.61 -2.98
C GLY A 626 -5.45 -58.46 -2.93
N PRO A 627 -4.16 -58.80 -2.74
CA PRO A 627 -3.07 -57.84 -2.79
C PRO A 627 -2.75 -57.44 -4.23
N TYR A 628 -2.55 -56.14 -4.44
CA TYR A 628 -2.11 -55.55 -5.69
C TYR A 628 -0.92 -54.62 -5.46
N ARG A 629 -0.14 -54.43 -6.52
CA ARG A 629 0.98 -53.48 -6.54
C ARG A 629 0.87 -52.60 -7.78
N ILE A 630 1.45 -51.42 -7.71
CA ILE A 630 1.61 -50.56 -8.89
C ILE A 630 3.05 -50.66 -9.37
N ALA A 631 3.24 -50.92 -10.66
CA ALA A 631 4.52 -50.82 -11.32
C ALA A 631 4.59 -49.54 -12.17
N VAL A 632 5.63 -48.75 -11.96
CA VAL A 632 5.88 -47.51 -12.71
C VAL A 632 7.25 -47.51 -13.38
N GLY A 633 7.39 -46.75 -14.45
CA GLY A 633 8.67 -46.52 -15.12
C GLY A 633 8.49 -45.60 -16.33
N MET A 634 9.59 -45.29 -17.01
CA MET A 634 9.60 -44.38 -18.15
C MET A 634 10.11 -45.08 -19.41
N TYR A 635 9.53 -44.74 -20.55
CA TYR A 635 9.97 -45.24 -21.86
C TYR A 635 9.81 -44.19 -22.96
N ARG A 636 10.55 -44.34 -24.05
CA ARG A 636 10.32 -43.56 -25.27
C ARG A 636 9.16 -44.15 -26.06
N ALA A 637 8.09 -43.37 -26.25
CA ALA A 637 6.91 -43.84 -26.98
C ALA A 637 7.23 -44.26 -28.42
N GLU A 638 8.17 -43.58 -29.07
CA GLU A 638 8.54 -43.84 -30.47
C GLU A 638 9.23 -45.20 -30.67
N THR A 639 10.03 -45.64 -29.69
CA THR A 639 10.86 -46.85 -29.80
C THR A 639 10.42 -47.99 -28.88
N GLY A 640 9.61 -47.70 -27.86
CA GLY A 640 9.28 -48.63 -26.77
C GLY A 640 10.44 -48.89 -25.80
N GLU A 641 11.58 -48.21 -25.97
CA GLU A 641 12.77 -48.38 -25.14
C GLU A 641 12.53 -47.82 -23.73
N ARG A 642 12.69 -48.68 -22.70
CA ARG A 642 12.56 -48.30 -21.29
C ARG A 642 13.85 -47.72 -20.75
N LEU A 643 13.74 -46.76 -19.83
CA LEU A 643 14.87 -46.29 -19.05
C LEU A 643 15.25 -47.33 -18.00
N ILE A 644 16.53 -47.68 -17.96
CA ILE A 644 17.09 -48.62 -16.96
C ILE A 644 16.87 -48.06 -15.57
N VAL A 645 16.36 -48.89 -14.66
CA VAL A 645 16.08 -48.49 -13.27
C VAL A 645 17.16 -49.01 -12.33
N GLU A 646 17.82 -48.10 -11.63
CA GLU A 646 18.89 -48.36 -10.66
C GLU A 646 18.41 -48.04 -9.23
N ARG A 647 18.45 -49.04 -8.35
CA ARG A 647 18.19 -48.91 -6.90
C ARG A 647 19.03 -49.92 -6.12
N ASP A 648 20.20 -49.50 -5.64
CA ASP A 648 21.25 -50.35 -5.03
C ASP A 648 21.76 -51.52 -5.93
N SER A 649 21.04 -51.84 -7.01
CA SER A 649 21.25 -52.82 -8.08
C SER A 649 20.24 -52.54 -9.23
N ILE A 650 20.40 -53.19 -10.39
CA ILE A 650 19.46 -53.06 -11.52
C ILE A 650 18.16 -53.83 -11.21
N LEU A 651 17.01 -53.17 -11.32
CA LEU A 651 15.72 -53.82 -11.10
C LEU A 651 15.26 -54.64 -12.32
N PRO A 652 14.69 -55.84 -12.13
CA PRO A 652 14.21 -56.66 -13.25
C PRO A 652 13.06 -55.96 -14.01
N ALA A 653 13.17 -55.97 -15.34
CA ALA A 653 12.21 -55.39 -16.29
C ALA A 653 12.06 -53.85 -16.27
N ASP A 654 13.07 -53.14 -15.75
CA ASP A 654 13.18 -51.67 -15.80
C ASP A 654 11.94 -50.95 -15.28
N LYS A 655 11.45 -51.44 -14.13
CA LYS A 655 10.26 -50.91 -13.46
C LYS A 655 10.49 -50.77 -11.97
N ILE A 656 9.87 -49.75 -11.40
CA ILE A 656 9.76 -49.50 -9.98
C ILE A 656 8.44 -50.10 -9.49
N VAL A 657 8.50 -51.04 -8.55
CA VAL A 657 7.29 -51.59 -7.93
C VAL A 657 7.02 -50.84 -6.64
N LEU A 658 5.88 -50.14 -6.59
CA LEU A 658 5.39 -49.40 -5.44
C LEU A 658 4.83 -50.36 -4.38
N GLY A 659 4.36 -49.81 -3.26
CA GLY A 659 3.81 -50.55 -2.13
C GLY A 659 2.63 -51.45 -2.52
N GLU A 660 2.35 -52.41 -1.64
CA GLU A 660 1.22 -53.34 -1.78
C GLU A 660 -0.01 -52.80 -1.06
N PHE A 661 -1.17 -52.92 -1.70
CA PHE A 661 -2.46 -52.57 -1.10
C PHE A 661 -3.52 -53.62 -1.40
N MET A 662 -4.58 -53.63 -0.60
CA MET A 662 -5.66 -54.61 -0.71
C MET A 662 -6.83 -54.06 -1.52
N VAL A 663 -7.25 -54.81 -2.54
CA VAL A 663 -8.55 -54.63 -3.19
C VAL A 663 -9.56 -55.53 -2.48
N ARG A 664 -10.59 -54.93 -1.87
CA ARG A 664 -11.61 -55.67 -1.11
C ARG A 664 -12.70 -56.19 -2.03
N GLY A 665 -13.35 -57.29 -1.60
CA GLY A 665 -14.57 -57.76 -2.25
C GLY A 665 -15.70 -56.73 -2.18
N LYS A 666 -16.65 -56.85 -3.11
CA LYS A 666 -17.87 -56.03 -3.14
C LYS A 666 -18.67 -56.11 -1.85
#